data_AF-A0AA36HPI5-F1
#
_entry.id   AF-A0AA36HPI5-F1
#
_cell.length_a   1.000
_cell.length_b   1.000
_cell.length_c   1.000
_cell.angle_alpha   90.00
_cell.angle_beta   90.00
_cell.angle_gamma   90.00
#
_symmetry.space_group_name_H-M   'P 1'
#
loop_
_entity.id
_entity.type
_entity.pdbx_description
1 polymer ?
#
loop_
_entity_poly.entity_id
_entity_poly.type
_entity_poly.pdbx_seq_one_letter_code
_entity_poly.pdbx_strand_id
1 'polypeptide(L)'
;MQLAPEAGPDLLSFVWAGINGAAFLAMLASGPMLHDWGPRLALLAAAVPAGMVLVPVLLGCLEERKVSQEELHAIRQRYFEQRETCFLCMLMLAGALAIMMTGLLQHDPVVNFAVSLFTALFILLCFSVCLTPTIARANAFAVLYTGLSASISGASFYFYTDSPDIYPAGPHFSDFFYNTVLGAVGTVVSLLGIYLYQQYLSDLTYRQLIVVTSLAMFAFSLLDVMMFARLNVRMGIPDHWLVLGLSVCEQIIWQWQWMPQVVLLAALCPAGMEATMLALLAGCHNLGNTLGSNFGAVLLHLLEVRPRGRVGDAAELENLWIAAGVSSVLPLFTAIFLRNNFAKAAKWSPDGSVAIAVHDDEILRMYQVPQAEDLEGTKTLFPYAETAEGGPVLDFCFFPSFTWEYPGTCCFITSSQDHPIHLRDAVTGELRNTYRPFNNVDEVCHASSLCFSPDGSKIIAGFSLYLRVFHLQRPGRQMEDWLLGTKKGTGQKGIIGAVAASLWQPGLYAAGSYNKSICLYQESSRGKAVARLADSKMGGVTQLAFGSEWLLLSGHRKDSWLRAWDLRMLGEQGNEALLQELPRSVNTHQRFHFGVQDDLLSTGDDSGNILLYSLSSMQEVGRFQGHSRPCTSAELRPTEAKERVLLSSSGSRHFPDYDVDSPEPERRKVARLDNSLRVWQLGFGDES
;
A
#
# COMPACT_ATOMS: atom_id res chain seq x y z
N MET A 1 19.82 -1.43 19.35
CA MET A 1 18.55 -1.68 20.06
C MET A 1 18.41 -3.19 20.27
N GLN A 2 18.12 -3.65 21.49
CA GLN A 2 18.26 -5.05 21.93
C GLN A 2 16.93 -5.85 21.85
N LEU A 3 17.03 -7.10 21.37
CA LEU A 3 16.47 -8.39 21.84
C LEU A 3 14.98 -8.56 22.26
N ALA A 4 14.15 -7.51 22.31
CA ALA A 4 12.72 -7.64 22.62
C ALA A 4 11.88 -6.57 21.88
N PRO A 5 11.48 -6.82 20.61
CA PRO A 5 10.71 -5.88 19.80
C PRO A 5 9.27 -5.65 20.30
N GLU A 6 8.76 -6.47 21.22
CA GLU A 6 7.37 -6.37 21.71
C GLU A 6 7.04 -5.03 22.39
N ALA A 7 8.01 -4.38 23.05
CA ALA A 7 7.80 -3.11 23.76
C ALA A 7 8.25 -1.86 22.98
N GLY A 8 8.66 -1.99 21.72
CA GLY A 8 9.19 -0.87 20.92
C GLY A 8 8.21 0.30 20.77
N PRO A 9 6.95 0.06 20.34
CA PRO A 9 5.92 1.10 20.25
C PRO A 9 5.56 1.73 21.61
N ASP A 10 5.62 0.94 22.68
CA ASP A 10 5.32 1.41 24.05
C ASP A 10 6.41 2.31 24.59
N LEU A 11 7.68 2.03 24.28
CA LEU A 11 8.81 2.86 24.66
C LEU A 11 8.72 4.26 24.00
N LEU A 12 8.41 4.30 22.70
CA LEU A 12 8.22 5.56 21.99
C LEU A 12 7.07 6.37 22.60
N SER A 13 5.97 5.70 22.92
CA SER A 13 4.80 6.34 23.53
C SER A 13 5.11 6.86 24.94
N PHE A 14 5.90 6.14 25.74
CA PHE A 14 6.38 6.60 27.04
C PHE A 14 7.23 7.88 26.94
N VAL A 15 8.19 7.92 26.00
CA VAL A 15 9.04 9.11 25.79
C VAL A 15 8.20 10.33 25.41
N TRP A 16 7.28 10.17 24.44
CA TRP A 16 6.41 11.26 24.01
C TRP A 16 5.39 11.67 25.07
N ALA A 17 4.94 10.74 25.90
CA ALA A 17 4.10 11.07 27.06
C ALA A 17 4.87 11.92 28.08
N GLY A 18 6.14 11.59 28.36
CA GLY A 18 7.01 12.38 29.23
C GLY A 18 7.27 13.79 28.69
N ILE A 19 7.56 13.92 27.40
CA ILE A 19 7.75 15.22 26.72
C ILE A 19 6.48 16.08 26.82
N ASN A 20 5.31 15.50 26.53
CA ASN A 20 4.04 16.21 26.62
C ASN A 20 3.68 16.60 28.06
N GLY A 21 4.00 15.76 29.04
CA GLY A 21 3.83 16.08 30.47
C GLY A 21 4.68 17.27 30.91
N ALA A 22 5.94 17.33 30.49
CA ALA A 22 6.80 18.48 30.75
C ALA A 22 6.33 19.75 30.00
N ALA A 23 5.87 19.59 28.75
CA ALA A 23 5.32 20.68 27.94
C ALA A 23 4.07 21.28 28.59
N PHE A 24 3.18 20.47 29.16
CA PHE A 24 2.00 20.93 29.88
C PHE A 24 2.37 21.86 31.05
N LEU A 25 3.35 21.46 31.87
CA LEU A 25 3.86 22.29 32.97
C LEU A 25 4.47 23.60 32.45
N ALA A 26 5.20 23.55 31.33
CA ALA A 26 5.76 24.73 30.70
C ALA A 26 4.67 25.70 30.19
N MET A 27 3.58 25.19 29.59
CA MET A 27 2.46 26.01 29.10
C MET A 27 1.67 26.67 30.24
N LEU A 28 1.54 26.01 31.39
CA LEU A 28 0.92 26.61 32.58
C LEU A 28 1.76 27.75 33.17
N ALA A 29 3.08 27.66 33.07
CA ALA A 29 3.99 28.70 33.55
C ALA A 29 4.15 29.86 32.56
N SER A 30 4.12 29.60 31.25
CA SER A 30 4.49 30.59 30.22
C SER A 30 3.53 31.78 30.14
N GLY A 31 2.21 31.59 30.22
CA GLY A 31 1.24 32.68 30.10
C GLY A 31 1.29 33.69 31.25
N PRO A 32 1.28 33.26 32.53
CA PRO A 32 1.48 34.18 33.65
C PRO A 32 2.81 34.95 33.54
N MET A 33 3.89 34.28 33.12
CA MET A 33 5.18 34.94 32.92
C MET A 33 5.17 35.96 31.78
N LEU A 34 4.48 35.65 30.67
CA LEU A 34 4.31 36.58 29.56
C LEU A 34 3.45 37.78 29.93
N HIS A 35 2.36 37.56 30.66
CA HIS A 35 1.43 38.59 31.09
C HIS A 35 2.06 39.53 32.14
N ASP A 36 2.69 38.97 33.17
CA ASP A 36 3.16 39.76 34.31
C ASP A 36 4.56 40.34 34.09
N TRP A 37 5.45 39.59 33.43
CA TRP A 37 6.88 39.94 33.32
C TRP A 37 7.35 40.20 31.88
N GLY A 38 6.47 40.02 30.89
CA GLY A 38 6.76 40.26 29.49
C GLY A 38 7.70 39.25 28.83
N PRO A 39 7.88 39.33 27.51
CA PRO A 39 8.53 38.28 26.70
C PRO A 39 10.03 38.12 26.95
N ARG A 40 10.75 39.19 27.34
CA ARG A 40 12.20 39.13 27.57
C ARG A 40 12.56 38.32 28.81
N LEU A 41 11.81 38.50 29.90
CA LEU A 41 12.02 37.77 31.15
C LEU A 41 11.57 36.31 31.02
N ALA A 42 10.50 36.04 30.27
CA ALA A 42 10.10 34.68 29.94
C ALA A 42 11.20 33.90 29.20
N LEU A 43 11.86 34.52 28.21
CA LEU A 43 13.00 33.91 27.50
C LEU A 43 14.21 33.65 28.40
N LEU A 44 14.56 34.61 29.27
CA LEU A 44 15.65 34.43 30.24
C LEU A 44 15.36 33.32 31.25
N ALA A 45 14.11 33.23 31.71
CA ALA A 45 13.71 32.18 32.64
C ALA A 45 13.73 30.80 31.98
N ALA A 46 13.41 30.69 30.69
CA ALA A 46 13.51 29.44 29.93
C ALA A 46 14.96 28.96 29.73
N ALA A 47 15.95 29.86 29.80
CA ALA A 47 17.37 29.48 29.70
C ALA A 47 17.84 28.60 30.86
N VAL A 48 17.24 28.75 32.05
CA VAL A 48 17.58 27.97 33.24
C VAL A 48 17.27 26.48 33.06
N PRO A 49 16.03 26.04 32.77
CA PRO A 49 15.73 24.64 32.53
C PRO A 49 16.44 24.08 31.28
N ALA A 50 16.69 24.91 30.25
CA ALA A 50 17.51 24.50 29.11
C ALA A 50 18.96 24.14 29.54
N GLY A 51 19.56 24.94 30.44
CA GLY A 51 20.86 24.65 31.04
C GLY A 51 20.86 23.43 31.96
N MET A 52 19.73 23.13 32.62
CA MET A 52 19.60 21.97 33.51
C MET A 52 19.75 20.62 32.79
N VAL A 53 19.54 20.57 31.47
CA VAL A 53 19.79 19.36 30.65
C VAL A 53 21.26 18.91 30.74
N LEU A 54 22.20 19.84 30.97
CA LEU A 54 23.61 19.51 31.15
C LEU A 54 23.87 18.77 32.48
N VAL A 55 23.01 18.94 33.49
CA VAL A 55 23.23 18.37 34.83
C VAL A 55 23.17 16.83 34.81
N PRO A 56 22.12 16.16 34.26
CA PRO A 56 22.11 14.70 34.12
C PRO A 56 23.26 14.16 33.28
N VAL A 57 23.68 14.89 32.23
CA VAL A 57 24.81 14.52 31.37
C VAL A 57 26.12 14.56 32.17
N LEU A 58 26.37 15.64 32.91
CA LEU A 58 27.57 15.81 33.74
C LEU A 58 27.60 14.85 34.93
N LEU A 59 26.43 14.49 35.48
CA LEU A 59 26.30 13.51 36.56
C LEU A 59 26.37 12.06 36.08
N GLY A 60 26.45 11.82 34.76
CA GLY A 60 26.52 10.47 34.21
C GLY A 60 25.24 9.65 34.38
N CYS A 61 24.09 10.31 34.54
CA CYS A 61 22.79 9.65 34.71
C CYS A 61 22.33 8.87 33.48
N LEU A 62 22.97 9.08 32.32
CA LEU A 62 22.70 8.35 31.08
C LEU A 62 23.34 6.94 31.06
N GLU A 63 24.04 6.54 32.13
CA GLU A 63 24.73 5.24 32.25
C GLU A 63 25.70 4.94 31.09
N GLU A 64 26.18 5.99 30.41
CA GLU A 64 27.11 5.85 29.30
C GLU A 64 28.44 5.25 29.78
N ARG A 65 28.77 4.06 29.28
CA ARG A 65 30.07 3.44 29.56
C ARG A 65 31.17 4.33 28.97
N LYS A 66 32.14 4.73 29.81
CA LYS A 66 33.36 5.38 29.32
C LYS A 66 34.09 4.43 28.38
N VAL A 67 34.05 4.76 27.10
CA VAL A 67 34.68 4.00 26.00
C VAL A 67 36.20 4.15 26.09
N SER A 68 36.95 3.06 25.90
CA SER A 68 38.41 3.12 25.89
C SER A 68 38.93 3.93 24.69
N GLN A 69 40.16 4.47 24.74
CA GLN A 69 40.69 5.23 23.58
C GLN A 69 40.78 4.37 22.31
N GLU A 70 41.08 3.08 22.46
CA GLU A 70 41.13 2.13 21.33
C GLU A 70 39.73 1.90 20.72
N GLU A 71 38.71 1.67 21.56
CA GLU A 71 37.33 1.55 21.12
C GLU A 71 36.82 2.86 20.49
N LEU A 72 37.22 4.02 21.02
CA LEU A 72 36.86 5.33 20.46
C LEU A 72 37.46 5.52 19.06
N HIS A 73 38.71 5.12 18.86
CA HIS A 73 39.35 5.14 17.55
C HIS A 73 38.63 4.21 16.57
N ALA A 74 38.26 3.00 17.00
CA ALA A 74 37.51 2.06 16.18
C ALA A 74 36.11 2.60 15.80
N ILE A 75 35.38 3.21 16.73
CA ILE A 75 34.07 3.82 16.46
C ILE A 75 34.19 4.99 15.49
N ARG A 76 35.16 5.89 15.70
CA ARG A 76 35.41 7.02 14.80
C ARG A 76 35.79 6.54 13.40
N GLN A 77 36.62 5.52 13.30
CA GLN A 77 37.01 4.93 12.02
C GLN A 77 35.79 4.36 11.28
N ARG A 78 34.93 3.59 11.96
CA ARG A 78 33.66 3.10 11.40
C ARG A 78 32.73 4.23 10.94
N TYR A 79 32.67 5.35 11.68
CA TYR A 79 31.88 6.51 11.29
C TYR A 79 32.43 7.15 10.00
N PHE A 80 33.75 7.36 9.91
CA PHE A 80 34.39 7.94 8.72
C PHE A 80 34.42 7.01 7.50
N GLU A 81 34.29 5.69 7.70
CA GLU A 81 34.08 4.73 6.63
C GLU A 81 32.73 4.94 5.92
N GLN A 82 31.72 5.49 6.62
CA GLN A 82 30.38 5.79 6.08
C GLN A 82 30.36 7.18 5.42
N ARG A 83 31.06 7.29 4.29
CA ARG A 83 31.26 8.56 3.57
C ARG A 83 29.94 9.20 3.11
N GLU A 84 28.98 8.39 2.71
CA GLU A 84 27.67 8.82 2.23
C GLU A 84 26.86 9.51 3.34
N THR A 85 26.79 8.88 4.53
CA THR A 85 26.09 9.45 5.69
C THR A 85 26.76 10.74 6.15
N CYS A 86 28.09 10.78 6.21
CA CYS A 86 28.83 11.99 6.56
C CYS A 86 28.57 13.13 5.57
N PHE A 87 28.55 12.83 4.27
CA PHE A 87 28.22 13.79 3.22
C PHE A 87 26.80 14.34 3.40
N LEU A 88 25.81 13.48 3.65
CA LEU A 88 24.42 13.90 3.87
C LEU A 88 24.27 14.77 5.13
N CYS A 89 24.96 14.44 6.22
CA CYS A 89 24.95 15.26 7.45
C CYS A 89 25.52 16.66 7.19
N MET A 90 26.66 16.76 6.51
CA MET A 90 27.26 18.04 6.15
C MET A 90 26.38 18.84 5.18
N LEU A 91 25.73 18.14 4.24
CA LEU A 91 24.80 18.75 3.30
C LEU A 91 23.57 19.32 4.02
N MET A 92 22.97 18.57 4.96
CA MET A 92 21.86 19.08 5.76
C MET A 92 22.28 20.29 6.60
N LEU A 93 23.46 20.26 7.21
CA LEU A 93 23.98 21.40 7.98
C LEU A 93 24.15 22.63 7.08
N ALA A 94 24.77 22.46 5.90
CA ALA A 94 24.95 23.55 4.94
C ALA A 94 23.60 24.09 4.44
N GLY A 95 22.63 23.20 4.16
CA GLY A 95 21.27 23.57 3.76
C GLY A 95 20.52 24.33 4.85
N ALA A 96 20.59 23.88 6.10
CA ALA A 96 19.97 24.55 7.24
C ALA A 96 20.59 25.95 7.47
N LEU A 97 21.92 26.06 7.40
CA LEU A 97 22.61 27.35 7.49
C LEU A 97 22.24 28.27 6.34
N ALA A 98 22.11 27.77 5.11
CA ALA A 98 21.69 28.56 3.97
C ALA A 98 20.27 29.12 4.17
N ILE A 99 19.30 28.28 4.56
CA ILE A 99 17.93 28.71 4.83
C ILE A 99 17.87 29.73 5.98
N MET A 100 18.64 29.50 7.05
CA MET A 100 18.73 30.43 8.17
C MET A 100 19.30 31.78 7.74
N MET A 101 20.42 31.79 7.00
CA MET A 101 21.04 33.01 6.51
C MET A 101 20.13 33.76 5.54
N THR A 102 19.40 33.07 4.66
CA THR A 102 18.43 33.74 3.78
C THR A 102 17.26 34.31 4.57
N GLY A 103 16.72 33.58 5.55
CA GLY A 103 15.66 34.10 6.41
C GLY A 103 16.07 35.32 7.24
N LEU A 104 17.35 35.43 7.62
CA LEU A 104 17.89 36.59 8.35
C LEU A 104 18.18 37.79 7.44
N LEU A 105 18.66 37.56 6.22
CA LEU A 105 19.13 38.61 5.31
C LEU A 105 18.04 39.09 4.33
N GLN A 106 17.14 38.21 3.91
CA GLN A 106 16.13 38.47 2.87
C GLN A 106 14.74 38.55 3.49
N HIS A 107 14.06 39.66 3.24
CA HIS A 107 12.70 39.92 3.73
C HIS A 107 11.61 39.50 2.74
N ASP A 108 11.99 39.10 1.52
CA ASP A 108 11.05 38.65 0.49
C ASP A 108 10.66 37.17 0.70
N PRO A 109 9.38 36.86 0.97
CA PRO A 109 8.93 35.48 1.18
C PRO A 109 9.13 34.60 -0.06
N VAL A 110 9.09 35.16 -1.28
CA VAL A 110 9.27 34.38 -2.52
C VAL A 110 10.70 33.85 -2.63
N VAL A 111 11.69 34.68 -2.28
CA VAL A 111 13.10 34.29 -2.28
C VAL A 111 13.36 33.21 -1.21
N ASN A 112 12.81 33.40 0.00
CA ASN A 112 12.96 32.42 1.09
C ASN A 112 12.34 31.07 0.74
N PHE A 113 11.17 31.06 0.08
CA PHE A 113 10.56 29.84 -0.42
C PHE A 113 11.38 29.19 -1.54
N ALA A 114 11.84 29.97 -2.52
CA ALA A 114 12.63 29.44 -3.64
C ALA A 114 13.93 28.76 -3.16
N VAL A 115 14.63 29.38 -2.21
CA VAL A 115 15.85 28.81 -1.61
C VAL A 115 15.51 27.54 -0.84
N SER A 116 14.46 27.56 -0.01
CA SER A 116 14.05 26.39 0.78
C SER A 116 13.63 25.22 -0.12
N LEU A 117 12.91 25.50 -1.21
CA LEU A 117 12.49 24.51 -2.19
C LEU A 117 13.69 23.93 -2.92
N PHE A 118 14.63 24.76 -3.37
CA PHE A 118 15.87 24.29 -3.99
C PHE A 118 16.68 23.41 -3.05
N THR A 119 16.87 23.85 -1.80
CA THR A 119 17.58 23.07 -0.77
C THR A 119 16.89 21.73 -0.49
N ALA A 120 15.55 21.71 -0.37
CA ALA A 120 14.79 20.48 -0.17
C ALA A 120 14.92 19.52 -1.36
N LEU A 121 14.74 20.00 -2.59
CA LEU A 121 14.88 19.17 -3.79
C LEU A 121 16.30 18.62 -3.95
N PHE A 122 17.32 19.43 -3.68
CA PHE A 122 18.72 19.01 -3.75
C PHE A 122 19.04 17.96 -2.69
N ILE A 123 18.59 18.14 -1.44
CA ILE A 123 18.74 17.16 -0.37
C ILE A 123 18.01 15.85 -0.73
N LEU A 124 16.77 15.92 -1.22
CA LEU A 124 16.02 14.73 -1.63
C LEU A 124 16.70 13.98 -2.78
N LEU A 125 17.28 14.70 -3.76
CA LEU A 125 18.07 14.10 -4.83
C LEU A 125 19.30 13.37 -4.26
N CYS A 126 20.08 14.02 -3.39
CA CYS A 126 21.23 13.39 -2.75
C CYS A 126 20.83 12.17 -1.91
N PHE A 127 19.70 12.21 -1.19
CA PHE A 127 19.19 11.06 -0.46
C PHE A 127 18.81 9.90 -1.39
N SER A 128 18.22 10.18 -2.56
CA SER A 128 17.87 9.14 -3.53
C SER A 128 19.09 8.43 -4.12
N VAL A 129 20.25 9.10 -4.14
CA VAL A 129 21.53 8.55 -4.63
C VAL A 129 22.30 7.84 -3.51
N CYS A 130 22.34 8.45 -2.31
CA CYS A 130 23.18 8.00 -1.20
C CYS A 130 22.51 6.96 -0.28
N LEU A 131 21.18 6.93 -0.20
CA LEU A 131 20.42 6.00 0.66
C LEU A 131 19.71 4.93 -0.15
N THR A 132 19.25 3.89 0.55
CA THR A 132 18.42 2.86 -0.09
C THR A 132 17.10 3.47 -0.59
N PRO A 133 16.56 3.00 -1.73
CA PRO A 133 15.32 3.54 -2.30
C PRO A 133 14.14 3.52 -1.33
N THR A 134 14.09 2.57 -0.40
CA THR A 134 13.02 2.49 0.62
C THR A 134 13.09 3.65 1.61
N ILE A 135 14.27 3.91 2.18
CA ILE A 135 14.48 5.03 3.12
C ILE A 135 14.29 6.36 2.40
N ALA A 136 14.85 6.50 1.20
CA ALA A 136 14.73 7.71 0.40
C ALA A 136 13.27 8.02 0.03
N ARG A 137 12.45 7.01 -0.34
CA ARG A 137 11.03 7.19 -0.66
C ARG A 137 10.19 7.55 0.57
N ALA A 138 10.42 6.87 1.70
CA ALA A 138 9.72 7.19 2.95
C ALA A 138 10.03 8.62 3.40
N ASN A 139 11.29 9.03 3.32
CA ASN A 139 11.71 10.39 3.65
C ASN A 139 11.17 11.42 2.65
N ALA A 140 11.21 11.14 1.34
CA ALA A 140 10.64 12.01 0.33
C ALA A 140 9.13 12.21 0.54
N PHE A 141 8.41 11.14 0.88
CA PHE A 141 7.00 11.24 1.25
C PHE A 141 6.81 12.14 2.47
N ALA A 142 7.59 11.97 3.54
CA ALA A 142 7.50 12.80 4.74
C ALA A 142 7.76 14.29 4.45
N VAL A 143 8.79 14.61 3.66
CA VAL A 143 9.12 15.98 3.25
C VAL A 143 8.05 16.60 2.36
N LEU A 144 7.50 15.84 1.41
CA LEU A 144 6.40 16.29 0.56
C LEU A 144 5.14 16.54 1.39
N TYR A 145 4.84 15.66 2.34
CA TYR A 145 3.69 15.77 3.23
C TYR A 145 3.75 17.03 4.10
N THR A 146 4.85 17.25 4.82
CA THR A 146 5.00 18.45 5.65
C THR A 146 5.23 19.71 4.82
N GLY A 147 5.91 19.62 3.69
CA GLY A 147 6.13 20.74 2.78
C GLY A 147 4.85 21.27 2.12
N LEU A 148 3.88 20.39 1.84
CA LEU A 148 2.57 20.78 1.31
C LEU A 148 1.58 21.24 2.39
N SER A 149 1.93 21.08 3.66
CA SER A 149 1.15 21.58 4.80
C SER A 149 1.47 23.07 5.03
N ALA A 150 0.91 23.94 4.18
CA ALA A 150 1.19 25.37 4.19
C ALA A 150 0.71 26.05 5.49
N SER A 151 1.66 26.59 6.28
CA SER A 151 1.36 27.23 7.57
C SER A 151 0.88 28.66 7.40
N ILE A 152 -0.33 28.96 7.88
CA ILE A 152 -0.92 30.31 7.92
C ILE A 152 -0.80 30.96 9.32
N SER A 153 -0.01 30.36 10.20
CA SER A 153 0.13 30.76 11.61
C SER A 153 0.44 32.25 11.79
N GLY A 154 1.31 32.80 10.93
CA GLY A 154 1.74 34.21 10.98
C GLY A 154 0.60 35.22 10.85
N ALA A 155 -0.40 34.98 10.01
CA ALA A 155 -1.57 35.85 9.89
C ALA A 155 -2.69 35.50 10.88
N SER A 156 -2.85 34.21 11.20
CA SER A 156 -3.85 33.76 12.17
C SER A 156 -3.61 34.33 13.57
N PHE A 157 -2.34 34.55 13.96
CA PHE A 157 -2.02 35.17 15.24
C PHE A 157 -2.69 36.55 15.37
N TYR A 158 -2.45 37.45 14.41
CA TYR A 158 -3.07 38.79 14.39
C TYR A 158 -4.59 38.70 14.32
N PHE A 159 -5.14 37.79 13.51
CA PHE A 159 -6.58 37.57 13.45
C PHE A 159 -7.20 37.24 14.83
N TYR A 160 -6.51 36.43 15.64
CA TYR A 160 -7.01 35.99 16.95
C TYR A 160 -6.76 37.00 18.08
N THR A 161 -5.63 37.72 18.06
CA THR A 161 -5.15 38.51 19.21
C THR A 161 -5.20 40.03 19.02
N ASP A 162 -5.41 40.54 17.79
CA ASP A 162 -5.45 41.99 17.55
C ASP A 162 -6.52 42.67 18.40
N SER A 163 -6.25 43.92 18.80
CA SER A 163 -7.17 44.69 19.64
C SER A 163 -8.41 45.14 18.85
N PRO A 164 -9.52 45.47 19.54
CA PRO A 164 -10.73 46.01 18.90
C PRO A 164 -10.50 47.25 18.04
N ASP A 165 -9.46 48.04 18.34
CA ASP A 165 -9.11 49.24 17.57
C ASP A 165 -8.47 48.91 16.21
N ILE A 166 -7.82 47.75 16.10
CA ILE A 166 -7.11 47.29 14.89
C ILE A 166 -8.05 46.45 14.02
N TYR A 167 -8.75 45.49 14.62
CA TYR A 167 -9.68 44.60 13.91
C TYR A 167 -11.02 44.44 14.65
N PRO A 168 -11.97 45.38 14.52
CA PRO A 168 -13.20 45.40 15.34
C PRO A 168 -14.09 44.16 15.25
N ALA A 169 -13.99 43.41 14.15
CA ALA A 169 -14.77 42.20 13.92
C ALA A 169 -14.11 40.95 14.48
N GLY A 170 -12.94 41.05 15.11
CA GLY A 170 -12.11 39.93 15.54
C GLY A 170 -12.58 39.21 16.81
N PRO A 171 -11.91 38.10 17.16
CA PRO A 171 -12.20 37.32 18.37
C PRO A 171 -11.64 37.94 19.66
N HIS A 172 -10.56 38.73 19.55
CA HIS A 172 -9.93 39.46 20.65
C HIS A 172 -9.53 38.58 21.83
N PHE A 173 -8.86 37.47 21.56
CA PHE A 173 -8.38 36.59 22.62
C PHE A 173 -7.25 37.22 23.41
N SER A 174 -7.26 37.00 24.73
CA SER A 174 -6.15 37.41 25.58
C SER A 174 -4.92 36.55 25.34
N ASP A 175 -3.72 37.13 25.55
CA ASP A 175 -2.45 36.40 25.47
C ASP A 175 -2.44 35.16 26.38
N PHE A 176 -3.09 35.24 27.54
CA PHE A 176 -3.25 34.13 28.46
C PHE A 176 -4.12 33.00 27.88
N PHE A 177 -5.27 33.34 27.28
CA PHE A 177 -6.13 32.34 26.65
C PHE A 177 -5.43 31.68 25.45
N TYR A 178 -4.87 32.50 24.56
CA TYR A 178 -4.25 32.03 23.33
C TYR A 178 -3.01 31.17 23.58
N ASN A 179 -2.12 31.56 24.51
CA ASN A 179 -0.88 30.82 24.75
C ASN A 179 -1.04 29.71 25.81
N THR A 180 -1.64 30.02 26.96
CA THR A 180 -1.70 29.05 28.07
C THR A 180 -2.89 28.12 27.96
N VAL A 181 -4.10 28.62 27.71
CA VAL A 181 -5.28 27.75 27.69
C VAL A 181 -5.26 26.83 26.47
N LEU A 182 -5.08 27.38 25.26
CA LEU A 182 -5.00 26.54 24.05
C LEU A 182 -3.77 25.61 24.10
N GLY A 183 -2.61 26.08 24.56
CA GLY A 183 -1.41 25.26 24.68
C GLY A 183 -1.54 24.11 25.70
N ALA A 184 -2.13 24.38 26.87
CA ALA A 184 -2.37 23.38 27.90
C ALA A 184 -3.42 22.34 27.45
N VAL A 185 -4.49 22.79 26.80
CA VAL A 185 -5.49 21.87 26.21
C VAL A 185 -4.84 21.01 25.12
N GLY A 186 -4.07 21.62 24.21
CA GLY A 186 -3.39 20.90 23.14
C GLY A 186 -2.44 19.80 23.64
N THR A 187 -1.66 20.07 24.70
CA THR A 187 -0.75 19.06 25.29
C THR A 187 -1.50 17.90 25.98
N VAL A 188 -2.59 18.18 26.70
CA VAL A 188 -3.44 17.12 27.29
C VAL A 188 -4.11 16.28 26.20
N VAL A 189 -4.59 16.94 25.15
CA VAL A 189 -5.24 16.29 24.01
C VAL A 189 -4.25 15.47 23.19
N SER A 190 -3.00 15.91 23.06
CA SER A 190 -1.94 15.11 22.42
C SER A 190 -1.76 13.77 23.15
N LEU A 191 -1.72 13.75 24.49
CA LEU A 191 -1.66 12.50 25.27
C LEU A 191 -2.87 11.59 24.99
N LEU A 192 -4.08 12.16 24.92
CA LEU A 192 -5.28 11.42 24.54
C LEU A 192 -5.17 10.87 23.11
N GLY A 193 -4.62 11.65 22.17
CA GLY A 193 -4.36 11.23 20.80
C GLY A 193 -3.42 10.03 20.72
N ILE A 194 -2.33 10.03 21.49
CA ILE A 194 -1.39 8.90 21.60
C ILE A 194 -2.13 7.64 22.11
N TYR A 195 -2.90 7.79 23.19
CA TYR A 195 -3.67 6.69 23.77
C TYR A 195 -4.67 6.09 22.77
N LEU A 196 -5.46 6.95 22.10
CA LEU A 196 -6.43 6.51 21.09
C LEU A 196 -5.77 5.83 19.89
N TYR A 197 -4.59 6.31 19.49
CA TYR A 197 -3.81 5.70 18.43
C TYR A 197 -3.41 4.27 18.79
N GLN A 198 -2.83 4.06 19.97
CA GLN A 198 -2.40 2.73 20.41
C GLN A 198 -3.57 1.76 20.54
N GLN A 199 -4.72 2.22 21.04
CA GLN A 199 -5.87 1.37 21.31
C GLN A 199 -6.66 0.96 20.06
N TYR A 200 -6.75 1.82 19.04
CA TYR A 200 -7.67 1.63 17.92
C TYR A 200 -7.06 1.72 16.52
N LEU A 201 -5.92 2.41 16.36
CA LEU A 201 -5.35 2.73 15.04
C LEU A 201 -4.03 1.99 14.75
N SER A 202 -3.43 1.37 15.76
CA SER A 202 -2.17 0.62 15.67
C SER A 202 -2.23 -0.59 14.73
N ASP A 203 -3.41 -1.21 14.60
CA ASP A 203 -3.64 -2.36 13.71
C ASP A 203 -3.87 -1.96 12.23
N LEU A 204 -4.10 -0.67 11.95
CA LEU A 204 -4.34 -0.21 10.59
C LEU A 204 -3.04 -0.15 9.78
N THR A 205 -3.15 -0.36 8.47
CA THR A 205 -1.99 -0.13 7.59
C THR A 205 -1.62 1.35 7.57
N TYR A 206 -0.32 1.68 7.52
CA TYR A 206 0.18 3.06 7.41
C TYR A 206 -0.53 3.89 6.33
N ARG A 207 -0.89 3.25 5.21
CA ARG A 207 -1.58 3.90 4.09
C ARG A 207 -3.02 4.27 4.43
N GLN A 208 -3.78 3.33 4.96
CA GLN A 208 -5.16 3.59 5.39
C GLN A 208 -5.17 4.70 6.43
N LEU A 209 -4.24 4.65 7.37
CA LEU A 209 -4.12 5.65 8.42
C LEU A 209 -3.82 7.04 7.87
N ILE A 210 -2.85 7.19 6.97
CA ILE A 210 -2.54 8.48 6.34
C ILE A 210 -3.74 8.99 5.52
N VAL A 211 -4.43 8.13 4.76
CA VAL A 211 -5.61 8.56 3.99
C VAL A 211 -6.75 9.01 4.90
N VAL A 212 -7.10 8.22 5.92
CA VAL A 212 -8.18 8.54 6.86
C VAL A 212 -7.87 9.82 7.64
N THR A 213 -6.66 9.95 8.16
CA THR A 213 -6.25 11.14 8.91
C THR A 213 -6.15 12.38 8.02
N SER A 214 -5.67 12.27 6.79
CA SER A 214 -5.65 13.41 5.84
C SER A 214 -7.06 13.86 5.45
N LEU A 215 -7.99 12.92 5.23
CA LEU A 215 -9.40 13.24 4.99
C LEU A 215 -10.05 13.88 6.22
N ALA A 216 -9.72 13.40 7.42
CA ALA A 216 -10.18 14.01 8.67
C ALA A 216 -9.62 15.43 8.82
N MET A 217 -8.31 15.65 8.62
CA MET A 217 -7.70 16.99 8.64
C MET A 217 -8.39 17.93 7.66
N PHE A 218 -8.66 17.48 6.43
CA PHE A 218 -9.39 18.28 5.46
C PHE A 218 -10.79 18.65 5.96
N ALA A 219 -11.55 17.70 6.50
CA ALA A 219 -12.89 17.97 7.02
C ALA A 219 -12.88 18.98 8.19
N PHE A 220 -11.91 18.87 9.12
CA PHE A 220 -11.81 19.79 10.25
C PHE A 220 -11.26 21.15 9.85
N SER A 221 -10.34 21.24 8.90
CA SER A 221 -9.84 22.53 8.41
C SER A 221 -10.89 23.36 7.65
N LEU A 222 -12.00 22.76 7.20
CA LEU A 222 -13.17 23.52 6.75
C LEU A 222 -13.81 24.34 7.88
N LEU A 223 -13.65 23.92 9.15
CA LEU A 223 -14.09 24.71 10.29
C LEU A 223 -13.17 25.91 10.55
N ASP A 224 -11.88 25.85 10.17
CA ASP A 224 -11.00 27.02 10.18
C ASP A 224 -11.44 28.04 9.13
N VAL A 225 -11.83 27.57 7.94
CA VAL A 225 -12.43 28.44 6.91
C VAL A 225 -13.69 29.12 7.45
N MET A 226 -14.53 28.39 8.19
CA MET A 226 -15.71 28.94 8.87
C MET A 226 -15.35 30.02 9.91
N MET A 227 -14.27 29.81 10.68
CA MET A 227 -13.77 30.75 11.68
C MET A 227 -13.22 32.04 11.03
N PHE A 228 -12.34 31.90 10.03
CA PHE A 228 -11.72 33.05 9.34
C PHE A 228 -12.73 33.86 8.52
N ALA A 229 -13.76 33.21 7.96
CA ALA A 229 -14.86 33.89 7.28
C ALA A 229 -15.89 34.52 8.24
N ARG A 230 -15.69 34.38 9.57
CA ARG A 230 -16.61 34.82 10.64
C ARG A 230 -18.04 34.28 10.48
N LEU A 231 -18.20 33.12 9.84
CA LEU A 231 -19.50 32.47 9.65
C LEU A 231 -20.05 31.93 10.97
N ASN A 232 -19.16 31.58 11.91
CA ASN A 232 -19.51 31.13 13.24
C ASN A 232 -20.33 32.17 14.02
N VAL A 233 -20.00 33.46 13.92
CA VAL A 233 -20.75 34.56 14.54
C VAL A 233 -22.15 34.67 13.94
N ARG A 234 -22.30 34.47 12.62
CA ARG A 234 -23.61 34.46 11.95
C ARG A 234 -24.49 33.28 12.40
N MET A 235 -23.87 32.17 12.78
CA MET A 235 -24.56 30.98 13.32
C MET A 235 -24.77 31.06 14.85
N GLY A 236 -24.26 32.09 15.52
CA GLY A 236 -24.38 32.25 16.98
C GLY A 236 -23.40 31.39 17.79
N ILE A 237 -22.35 30.85 17.19
CA ILE A 237 -21.34 30.02 17.86
C ILE A 237 -20.25 30.92 18.46
N PRO A 238 -20.00 30.88 19.79
CA PRO A 238 -18.96 31.71 20.40
C PRO A 238 -17.55 31.32 19.96
N ASP A 239 -16.70 32.33 19.72
CA ASP A 239 -15.32 32.18 19.21
C ASP A 239 -14.46 31.24 20.06
N HIS A 240 -14.52 31.37 21.38
CA HIS A 240 -13.72 30.57 22.32
C HIS A 240 -13.98 29.06 22.19
N TRP A 241 -15.25 28.65 22.06
CA TRP A 241 -15.63 27.24 21.98
C TRP A 241 -15.26 26.61 20.63
N LEU A 242 -15.42 27.36 19.55
CA LEU A 242 -15.07 26.89 18.22
C LEU A 242 -13.55 26.66 18.10
N VAL A 243 -12.75 27.63 18.55
CA VAL A 243 -11.28 27.53 18.48
C VAL A 243 -10.75 26.43 19.40
N LEU A 244 -11.33 26.24 20.59
CA LEU A 244 -11.00 25.11 21.45
C LEU A 244 -11.30 23.77 20.76
N GLY A 245 -12.47 23.63 20.15
CA GLY A 245 -12.85 22.42 19.41
C GLY A 245 -11.93 22.13 18.23
N LEU A 246 -11.61 23.15 17.44
CA LEU A 246 -10.65 23.10 16.34
C LEU A 246 -9.28 22.61 16.82
N SER A 247 -8.73 23.27 17.84
CA SER A 247 -7.43 22.93 18.42
C SER A 247 -7.39 21.48 18.93
N VAL A 248 -8.47 20.99 19.56
CA VAL A 248 -8.55 19.60 20.03
C VAL A 248 -8.48 18.63 18.85
N CYS A 249 -9.30 18.84 17.82
CA CYS A 249 -9.35 17.95 16.66
C CYS A 249 -8.02 17.92 15.89
N GLU A 250 -7.45 19.09 15.60
CA GLU A 250 -6.18 19.21 14.89
C GLU A 250 -5.03 18.50 15.64
N GLN A 251 -4.95 18.68 16.96
CA GLN A 251 -3.88 18.06 17.77
C GLN A 251 -3.98 16.54 17.79
N ILE A 252 -5.20 15.97 17.90
CA ILE A 252 -5.38 14.51 17.85
C ILE A 252 -4.92 13.95 16.51
N ILE A 253 -5.37 14.57 15.41
CA ILE A 253 -5.08 14.04 14.07
C ILE A 253 -3.61 14.23 13.72
N TRP A 254 -3.00 15.36 14.10
CA TRP A 254 -1.57 15.57 13.99
C TRP A 254 -0.80 14.46 14.70
N GLN A 255 -1.22 14.10 15.92
CA GLN A 255 -0.60 13.01 16.67
C GLN A 255 -0.73 11.65 15.97
N TRP A 256 -1.91 11.36 15.41
CA TRP A 256 -2.17 10.14 14.63
C TRP A 256 -1.36 10.06 13.34
N GLN A 257 -0.95 11.20 12.77
CA GLN A 257 -0.09 11.26 11.60
C GLN A 257 1.39 11.18 11.94
N TRP A 258 1.78 11.78 13.08
CA TRP A 258 3.16 11.81 13.55
C TRP A 258 3.64 10.45 14.03
N MET A 259 2.87 9.77 14.89
CA MET A 259 3.28 8.51 15.51
C MET A 259 3.69 7.42 14.51
N PRO A 260 2.91 7.13 13.45
CA PRO A 260 3.28 6.11 12.46
C PRO A 260 4.53 6.49 11.67
N GLN A 261 4.74 7.78 11.40
CA GLN A 261 5.97 8.24 10.76
C GLN A 261 7.17 7.97 11.66
N VAL A 262 7.09 8.29 12.96
CA VAL A 262 8.17 8.01 13.91
C VAL A 262 8.46 6.50 13.99
N VAL A 263 7.44 5.66 14.06
CA VAL A 263 7.61 4.19 14.08
C VAL A 263 8.24 3.69 12.78
N LEU A 264 7.76 4.17 11.62
CA LEU A 264 8.32 3.82 10.31
C LEU A 264 9.78 4.26 10.19
N LEU A 265 10.12 5.47 10.65
CA LEU A 265 11.48 5.98 10.64
C LEU A 265 12.40 5.12 11.54
N ALA A 266 11.95 4.78 12.75
CA ALA A 266 12.69 3.90 13.64
C ALA A 266 12.90 2.49 13.05
N ALA A 267 11.90 1.94 12.35
CA ALA A 267 12.01 0.65 11.67
C ALA A 267 12.93 0.71 10.43
N LEU A 268 13.02 1.86 9.76
CA LEU A 268 13.86 2.05 8.58
C LEU A 268 15.34 2.33 8.93
N CYS A 269 15.63 2.61 10.20
CA CYS A 269 16.99 2.86 10.68
C CYS A 269 17.83 1.57 10.61
N PRO A 270 18.94 1.56 9.86
CA PRO A 270 19.82 0.40 9.79
C PRO A 270 20.61 0.19 11.10
N ALA A 271 20.85 -1.08 11.42
CA ALA A 271 21.62 -1.48 12.59
C ALA A 271 23.01 -0.83 12.62
N GLY A 272 23.39 -0.27 13.77
CA GLY A 272 24.67 0.41 13.98
C GLY A 272 24.74 1.85 13.46
N MET A 273 23.66 2.39 12.88
CA MET A 273 23.55 3.81 12.49
C MET A 273 22.23 4.44 12.95
N GLU A 274 21.54 3.85 13.93
CA GLU A 274 20.17 4.20 14.29
C GLU A 274 20.06 5.67 14.71
N ALA A 275 20.96 6.14 15.59
CA ALA A 275 20.96 7.53 16.06
C ALA A 275 21.22 8.53 14.92
N THR A 276 22.23 8.26 14.08
CA THR A 276 22.59 9.17 12.98
C THR A 276 21.49 9.21 11.92
N MET A 277 20.94 8.06 11.54
CA MET A 277 19.86 7.99 10.56
C MET A 277 18.57 8.60 11.09
N LEU A 278 18.23 8.38 12.37
CA LEU A 278 17.07 9.01 13.00
C LEU A 278 17.22 10.54 13.02
N ALA A 279 18.41 11.06 13.36
CA ALA A 279 18.68 12.50 13.33
C ALA A 279 18.61 13.07 11.91
N LEU A 280 19.13 12.35 10.91
CA LEU A 280 19.10 12.76 9.51
C LEU A 280 17.65 12.84 8.98
N LEU A 281 16.84 11.84 9.30
CA LEU A 281 15.43 11.77 8.89
C LEU A 281 14.57 12.81 9.64
N ALA A 282 14.80 13.02 10.93
CA ALA A 282 14.15 14.08 11.70
C ALA A 282 14.51 15.48 11.16
N GLY A 283 15.76 15.69 10.74
CA GLY A 283 16.20 16.92 10.08
C GLY A 283 15.45 17.18 8.77
N CYS A 284 15.16 16.13 7.99
CA CYS A 284 14.35 16.25 6.78
C CYS A 284 12.90 16.63 7.09
N HIS A 285 12.31 16.09 8.17
CA HIS A 285 10.97 16.49 8.59
C HIS A 285 10.93 17.98 8.96
N ASN A 286 11.94 18.49 9.69
CA ASN A 286 12.07 19.91 10.00
C ASN A 286 12.27 20.78 8.75
N LEU A 287 13.02 20.28 7.77
CA LEU A 287 13.18 20.93 6.47
C LEU A 287 11.84 21.04 5.73
N GLY A 288 11.03 19.98 5.76
CA GLY A 288 9.68 19.99 5.20
C GLY A 288 8.75 20.98 5.93
N ASN A 289 8.79 21.05 7.26
CA ASN A 289 8.04 22.07 8.02
C ASN A 289 8.48 23.51 7.68
N THR A 290 9.78 23.71 7.47
CA THR A 290 10.33 25.01 7.04
C THR A 290 9.85 25.36 5.64
N LEU A 291 9.84 24.39 4.73
CA LEU A 291 9.29 24.54 3.39
C LEU A 291 7.79 24.89 3.42
N GLY A 292 7.00 24.19 4.24
CA GLY A 292 5.57 24.47 4.44
C GLY A 292 5.31 25.85 5.05
N SER A 293 6.16 26.31 5.96
CA SER A 293 6.08 27.66 6.54
C SER A 293 6.39 28.75 5.51
N ASN A 294 7.44 28.58 4.71
CA ASN A 294 7.79 29.52 3.65
C ASN A 294 6.76 29.49 2.50
N PHE A 295 6.19 28.33 2.21
CA PHE A 295 5.10 28.21 1.24
C PHE A 295 3.84 28.95 1.71
N GLY A 296 3.47 28.78 2.98
CA GLY A 296 2.39 29.53 3.60
C GLY A 296 2.61 31.05 3.58
N ALA A 297 3.85 31.51 3.82
CA ALA A 297 4.20 32.92 3.69
C ALA A 297 4.03 33.46 2.25
N VAL A 298 4.39 32.67 1.23
CA VAL A 298 4.15 33.02 -0.18
C VAL A 298 2.65 33.03 -0.50
N LEU A 299 1.89 32.06 0.00
CA LEU A 299 0.43 32.01 -0.17
C LEU A 299 -0.24 33.27 0.40
N LEU A 300 0.13 33.67 1.61
CA LEU A 300 -0.33 34.91 2.24
C LEU A 300 0.12 36.15 1.44
N HIS A 301 1.36 36.14 0.92
CA HIS A 301 1.87 37.23 0.07
C HIS A 301 1.06 37.41 -1.22
N LEU A 302 0.67 36.31 -1.87
CA LEU A 302 -0.12 36.28 -3.11
C LEU A 302 -1.58 36.71 -2.89
N LEU A 303 -2.14 36.42 -1.71
CA LEU A 303 -3.50 36.80 -1.32
C LEU A 303 -3.58 38.19 -0.68
N GLU A 304 -2.47 38.93 -0.66
CA GLU A 304 -2.33 40.26 -0.06
C GLU A 304 -2.64 40.31 1.45
N VAL A 305 -2.45 39.18 2.16
CA VAL A 305 -2.66 39.07 3.61
C VAL A 305 -1.33 39.34 4.34
N ARG A 306 -1.08 40.59 4.78
CA ARG A 306 0.20 40.98 5.40
C ARG A 306 0.05 41.84 6.67
N PRO A 307 -0.71 41.37 7.66
CA PRO A 307 -0.99 42.15 8.87
C PRO A 307 0.31 42.58 9.57
N ARG A 308 0.36 43.86 9.95
CA ARG A 308 1.48 44.50 10.68
C ARG A 308 1.08 44.92 12.09
N GLY A 309 -0.15 44.60 12.52
CA GLY A 309 -0.73 45.02 13.80
C GLY A 309 -0.98 46.52 13.86
N ARG A 310 -1.38 47.14 12.73
CA ARG A 310 -1.65 48.58 12.63
C ARG A 310 -3.13 48.85 12.34
N VAL A 311 -3.61 50.00 12.79
CA VAL A 311 -4.98 50.46 12.52
C VAL A 311 -5.19 50.58 11.01
N GLY A 312 -6.07 49.74 10.46
CA GLY A 312 -6.32 49.63 9.00
C GLY A 312 -6.02 48.25 8.40
N ASP A 313 -5.35 47.36 9.14
CA ASP A 313 -4.96 46.02 8.65
C ASP A 313 -6.15 45.04 8.54
N ALA A 314 -7.34 45.42 9.00
CA ALA A 314 -8.56 44.62 8.93
C ALA A 314 -8.92 44.16 7.49
N ALA A 315 -8.68 45.02 6.49
CA ALA A 315 -8.94 44.70 5.09
C ALA A 315 -7.97 43.64 4.53
N GLU A 316 -6.74 43.58 5.07
CA GLU A 316 -5.75 42.59 4.66
C GLU A 316 -6.09 41.18 5.17
N LEU A 317 -6.95 41.05 6.18
CA LEU A 317 -7.39 39.76 6.71
C LEU A 317 -8.60 39.15 5.96
N GLU A 318 -9.23 39.88 5.04
CA GLU A 318 -10.43 39.42 4.33
C GLU A 318 -10.20 38.16 3.48
N ASN A 319 -8.99 37.98 2.96
CA ASN A 319 -8.63 36.82 2.12
C ASN A 319 -8.06 35.64 2.93
N LEU A 320 -7.98 35.74 4.26
CA LEU A 320 -7.36 34.69 5.11
C LEU A 320 -8.11 33.36 5.03
N TRP A 321 -9.43 33.38 4.88
CA TRP A 321 -10.23 32.16 4.72
C TRP A 321 -9.92 31.40 3.42
N ILE A 322 -9.51 32.12 2.36
CA ILE A 322 -9.05 31.51 1.09
C ILE A 322 -7.72 30.81 1.32
N ALA A 323 -6.80 31.44 2.07
CA ALA A 323 -5.52 30.83 2.43
C ALA A 323 -5.73 29.53 3.23
N ALA A 324 -6.62 29.55 4.23
CA ALA A 324 -6.99 28.36 4.99
C ALA A 324 -7.60 27.26 4.10
N GLY A 325 -8.48 27.63 3.17
CA GLY A 325 -9.05 26.70 2.20
C GLY A 325 -8.00 26.04 1.30
N VAL A 326 -7.04 26.81 0.77
CA VAL A 326 -5.95 26.25 -0.04
C VAL A 326 -5.04 25.35 0.80
N SER A 327 -4.66 25.77 2.01
CA SER A 327 -3.86 24.96 2.94
C SER A 327 -4.52 23.64 3.32
N SER A 328 -5.85 23.57 3.38
CA SER A 328 -6.59 22.32 3.68
C SER A 328 -6.50 21.27 2.58
N VAL A 329 -6.48 21.68 1.30
CA VAL A 329 -6.54 20.77 0.15
C VAL A 329 -5.17 20.20 -0.21
N LEU A 330 -4.10 20.98 -0.01
CA LEU A 330 -2.75 20.63 -0.46
C LEU A 330 -2.23 19.29 0.12
N PRO A 331 -2.40 18.97 1.42
CA PRO A 331 -1.98 17.69 1.96
C PRO A 331 -2.70 16.48 1.33
N LEU A 332 -3.95 16.63 0.87
CA LEU A 332 -4.69 15.54 0.20
C LEU A 332 -4.00 15.08 -1.10
N PHE A 333 -3.27 15.98 -1.77
CA PHE A 333 -2.51 15.63 -2.97
C PHE A 333 -1.50 14.52 -2.71
N THR A 334 -0.93 14.46 -1.50
CA THR A 334 0.03 13.41 -1.14
C THR A 334 -0.59 12.01 -1.08
N ALA A 335 -1.90 11.91 -0.84
CA ALA A 335 -2.61 10.63 -0.80
C ALA A 335 -2.62 9.92 -2.16
N ILE A 336 -2.49 10.66 -3.26
CA ILE A 336 -2.43 10.10 -4.62
C ILE A 336 -1.17 9.23 -4.79
N PHE A 337 -0.05 9.63 -4.18
CA PHE A 337 1.23 8.91 -4.30
C PHE A 337 1.32 7.63 -3.45
N LEU A 338 0.32 7.34 -2.60
CA LEU A 338 0.31 6.15 -1.73
C LEU A 338 -0.17 4.87 -2.45
N ARG A 339 -0.61 4.94 -3.72
CA ARG A 339 -1.10 3.78 -4.47
C ARG A 339 0.06 2.93 -5.00
N ASN A 340 0.36 1.81 -4.33
CA ASN A 340 1.13 0.72 -4.94
C ASN A 340 0.15 -0.33 -5.44
N ASN A 341 -0.19 -0.26 -6.73
CA ASN A 341 -1.04 -1.26 -7.36
C ASN A 341 -0.18 -2.21 -8.19
N PHE A 342 -0.38 -3.51 -8.04
CA PHE A 342 0.34 -4.55 -8.78
C PHE A 342 -0.64 -5.56 -9.36
N ALA A 343 -0.28 -6.17 -10.49
CA ALA A 343 -1.09 -7.19 -11.13
C ALA A 343 -0.91 -8.53 -10.40
N LYS A 344 -2.01 -9.20 -10.05
CA LYS A 344 -2.03 -10.53 -9.41
C LYS A 344 -2.16 -11.66 -10.43
N ALA A 345 -2.92 -11.42 -11.48
CA ALA A 345 -3.22 -12.41 -12.50
C ALA A 345 -3.67 -11.70 -13.76
N ALA A 346 -3.35 -12.28 -14.92
CA ALA A 346 -3.90 -11.87 -16.19
C ALA A 346 -4.21 -13.11 -17.03
N LYS A 347 -5.37 -13.11 -17.71
CA LYS A 347 -5.82 -14.21 -18.58
C LYS A 347 -6.33 -13.68 -19.91
N TRP A 348 -6.21 -14.48 -20.95
CA TRP A 348 -6.76 -14.19 -22.27
C TRP A 348 -8.20 -14.68 -22.39
N SER A 349 -8.98 -14.00 -23.22
CA SER A 349 -10.23 -14.55 -23.73
C SER A 349 -9.94 -15.77 -24.61
N PRO A 350 -10.85 -16.76 -24.67
CA PRO A 350 -10.70 -17.96 -25.51
C PRO A 350 -10.45 -17.71 -27.00
N ASP A 351 -10.90 -16.58 -27.55
CA ASP A 351 -10.63 -16.15 -28.92
C ASP A 351 -9.37 -15.27 -29.07
N GLY A 352 -8.73 -14.91 -27.95
CA GLY A 352 -7.55 -14.06 -27.89
C GLY A 352 -7.80 -12.59 -28.25
N SER A 353 -9.05 -12.12 -28.29
CA SER A 353 -9.36 -10.72 -28.61
C SER A 353 -9.13 -9.76 -27.43
N VAL A 354 -9.37 -10.21 -26.20
CA VAL A 354 -9.34 -9.40 -24.97
C VAL A 354 -8.45 -10.07 -23.93
N ALA A 355 -7.71 -9.27 -23.17
CA ALA A 355 -7.03 -9.70 -21.97
C ALA A 355 -7.63 -9.02 -20.74
N ILE A 356 -7.84 -9.77 -19.66
CA ILE A 356 -8.25 -9.20 -18.36
C ILE A 356 -7.10 -9.35 -17.37
N ALA A 357 -6.72 -8.25 -16.72
CA ALA A 357 -5.79 -8.25 -15.61
C ALA A 357 -6.49 -7.87 -14.30
N VAL A 358 -6.25 -8.67 -13.27
CA VAL A 358 -6.68 -8.42 -11.89
C VAL A 358 -5.56 -7.78 -11.13
N HIS A 359 -5.85 -6.66 -10.52
CA HIS A 359 -4.91 -5.90 -9.73
C HIS A 359 -5.20 -6.03 -8.22
N ASP A 360 -4.31 -5.53 -7.36
CA ASP A 360 -4.52 -5.57 -5.90
C ASP A 360 -5.61 -4.63 -5.42
N ASP A 361 -5.98 -3.63 -6.23
CA ASP A 361 -7.01 -2.62 -5.95
C ASP A 361 -8.45 -3.09 -6.20
N GLU A 362 -8.69 -4.41 -6.25
CA GLU A 362 -10.04 -5.01 -6.40
C GLU A 362 -10.72 -4.67 -7.74
N ILE A 363 -9.97 -4.07 -8.67
CA ILE A 363 -10.42 -3.70 -10.01
C ILE A 363 -9.87 -4.70 -11.04
N LEU A 364 -10.76 -5.21 -11.88
CA LEU A 364 -10.40 -5.93 -13.09
C LEU A 364 -10.35 -4.95 -14.26
N ARG A 365 -9.22 -4.95 -14.97
CA ARG A 365 -8.95 -4.08 -16.11
C ARG A 365 -8.96 -4.89 -17.40
N MET A 366 -9.70 -4.41 -18.39
CA MET A 366 -9.86 -5.06 -19.68
C MET A 366 -9.02 -4.35 -20.73
N TYR A 367 -8.21 -5.12 -21.44
CA TYR A 367 -7.28 -4.63 -22.45
C TYR A 367 -7.63 -5.25 -23.79
N GLN A 368 -7.69 -4.40 -24.81
CA GLN A 368 -7.67 -4.85 -26.19
C GLN A 368 -6.22 -4.87 -26.63
N VAL A 369 -5.69 -6.06 -26.90
CA VAL A 369 -4.30 -6.19 -27.33
C VAL A 369 -4.27 -6.20 -28.87
N PRO A 370 -3.53 -5.26 -29.49
CA PRO A 370 -3.42 -5.19 -30.95
C PRO A 370 -2.77 -6.45 -31.55
N GLN A 371 -2.91 -6.64 -32.85
CA GLN A 371 -2.31 -7.76 -33.58
C GLN A 371 -0.77 -7.69 -33.55
N ALA A 372 -0.11 -8.84 -33.79
CA ALA A 372 1.34 -8.92 -33.62
C ALA A 372 2.11 -8.00 -34.58
N GLU A 373 1.57 -7.73 -35.76
CA GLU A 373 2.14 -6.82 -36.77
C GLU A 373 2.23 -5.36 -36.29
N ASP A 374 1.36 -4.96 -35.35
CA ASP A 374 1.32 -3.60 -34.79
C ASP A 374 2.21 -3.44 -33.53
N LEU A 375 2.88 -4.49 -33.07
CA LEU A 375 3.68 -4.49 -31.83
C LEU A 375 5.11 -3.95 -32.00
N GLU A 376 5.41 -3.18 -33.05
CA GLU A 376 6.71 -2.50 -33.17
C GLU A 376 6.87 -1.42 -32.08
N GLY A 377 7.71 -1.72 -31.08
CA GLY A 377 8.11 -0.83 -29.99
C GLY A 377 7.35 -1.03 -28.67
N THR A 378 7.77 -0.30 -27.63
CA THR A 378 7.10 -0.33 -26.32
C THR A 378 5.86 0.57 -26.35
N LYS A 379 4.69 0.01 -26.69
CA LYS A 379 3.40 0.71 -26.61
C LYS A 379 2.76 0.50 -25.23
N THR A 380 2.35 1.57 -24.56
CA THR A 380 1.58 1.48 -23.31
C THR A 380 0.13 1.15 -23.62
N LEU A 381 -0.35 0.01 -23.14
CA LEU A 381 -1.75 -0.38 -23.25
C LEU A 381 -2.58 0.31 -22.16
N PHE A 382 -3.65 0.97 -22.58
CA PHE A 382 -4.66 1.52 -21.68
C PHE A 382 -5.86 0.58 -21.62
N PRO A 383 -6.47 0.36 -20.45
CA PRO A 383 -7.69 -0.42 -20.37
C PRO A 383 -8.83 0.33 -21.06
N TYR A 384 -9.66 -0.36 -21.83
CA TYR A 384 -10.86 0.24 -22.43
C TYR A 384 -12.06 0.20 -21.47
N ALA A 385 -12.05 -0.73 -20.51
CA ALA A 385 -13.06 -0.86 -19.47
C ALA A 385 -12.43 -1.31 -18.16
N GLU A 386 -13.02 -0.86 -17.05
CA GLU A 386 -12.63 -1.22 -15.69
C GLU A 386 -13.85 -1.63 -14.89
N THR A 387 -13.70 -2.65 -14.05
CA THR A 387 -14.79 -3.14 -13.21
C THR A 387 -14.30 -3.34 -11.78
N ALA A 388 -14.98 -2.71 -10.83
CA ALA A 388 -14.71 -2.90 -9.41
C ALA A 388 -15.57 -4.04 -8.85
N GLU A 389 -14.95 -4.88 -8.03
CA GLU A 389 -15.65 -5.78 -7.11
C GLU A 389 -15.62 -5.20 -5.68
N GLY A 390 -16.53 -5.65 -4.81
CA GLY A 390 -16.60 -5.17 -3.41
C GLY A 390 -15.54 -5.76 -2.47
N GLY A 391 -14.61 -6.56 -2.98
CA GLY A 391 -13.54 -7.20 -2.22
C GLY A 391 -12.51 -7.85 -3.13
N PRO A 392 -11.43 -8.42 -2.56
CA PRO A 392 -10.34 -8.99 -3.34
C PRO A 392 -10.81 -10.14 -4.22
N VAL A 393 -10.51 -10.04 -5.52
CA VAL A 393 -10.83 -11.07 -6.52
C VAL A 393 -9.97 -12.31 -6.26
N LEU A 394 -10.61 -13.45 -6.06
CA LEU A 394 -9.97 -14.74 -5.78
C LEU A 394 -9.71 -15.54 -7.06
N ASP A 395 -10.71 -15.56 -7.96
CA ASP A 395 -10.62 -16.19 -9.27
C ASP A 395 -11.59 -15.52 -10.25
N PHE A 396 -11.29 -15.68 -11.53
CA PHE A 396 -12.15 -15.25 -12.62
C PHE A 396 -11.97 -16.18 -13.82
N CYS A 397 -13.01 -16.35 -14.63
CA CYS A 397 -12.99 -17.26 -15.77
C CYS A 397 -13.83 -16.69 -16.91
N PHE A 398 -13.30 -16.75 -18.14
CA PHE A 398 -14.05 -16.38 -19.34
C PHE A 398 -15.05 -17.45 -19.72
N PHE A 399 -16.13 -17.04 -20.38
CA PHE A 399 -17.08 -17.97 -20.98
C PHE A 399 -16.38 -18.83 -22.06
N PRO A 400 -16.55 -20.16 -22.09
CA PRO A 400 -15.78 -21.04 -22.99
C PRO A 400 -15.93 -20.71 -24.47
N SER A 401 -17.13 -20.36 -24.91
CA SER A 401 -17.44 -19.98 -26.32
C SER A 401 -17.40 -18.47 -26.55
N PHE A 402 -16.55 -17.76 -25.82
CA PHE A 402 -16.36 -16.33 -25.99
C PHE A 402 -15.87 -16.02 -27.40
N THR A 403 -16.55 -15.10 -28.09
CA THR A 403 -16.14 -14.63 -29.41
C THR A 403 -16.54 -13.17 -29.55
N TRP A 404 -15.57 -12.31 -29.82
CA TRP A 404 -15.77 -10.85 -29.89
C TRP A 404 -16.90 -10.41 -30.84
N GLU A 405 -17.09 -11.13 -31.95
CA GLU A 405 -18.12 -10.84 -32.95
C GLU A 405 -19.56 -11.00 -32.42
N TYR A 406 -19.74 -11.79 -31.36
CA TYR A 406 -21.03 -12.10 -30.78
C TYR A 406 -21.10 -11.59 -29.34
N PRO A 407 -21.55 -10.33 -29.10
CA PRO A 407 -21.59 -9.74 -27.77
C PRO A 407 -22.33 -10.58 -26.71
N GLY A 408 -23.30 -11.40 -27.14
CA GLY A 408 -24.00 -12.33 -26.24
C GLY A 408 -23.06 -13.30 -25.51
N THR A 409 -22.00 -13.78 -26.17
CA THR A 409 -21.02 -14.70 -25.58
C THR A 409 -19.89 -13.99 -24.84
N CYS A 410 -19.75 -12.67 -25.02
CA CYS A 410 -18.73 -11.84 -24.38
C CYS A 410 -18.98 -11.63 -22.88
N CYS A 411 -18.85 -12.68 -22.09
CA CYS A 411 -19.02 -12.64 -20.64
C CYS A 411 -17.93 -13.41 -19.90
N PHE A 412 -17.77 -13.06 -18.63
CA PHE A 412 -16.86 -13.73 -17.70
C PHE A 412 -17.47 -13.73 -16.31
N ILE A 413 -17.03 -14.66 -15.47
CA ILE A 413 -17.42 -14.76 -14.07
C ILE A 413 -16.28 -14.33 -13.17
N THR A 414 -16.64 -13.68 -12.06
CA THR A 414 -15.72 -13.25 -11.01
C THR A 414 -16.18 -13.77 -9.65
N SER A 415 -15.21 -14.15 -8.82
CA SER A 415 -15.42 -14.40 -7.40
C SER A 415 -14.57 -13.43 -6.60
N SER A 416 -15.20 -12.75 -5.66
CA SER A 416 -14.56 -11.86 -4.69
C SER A 416 -14.83 -12.33 -3.27
N GLN A 417 -13.93 -12.00 -2.36
CA GLN A 417 -14.07 -12.37 -0.96
C GLN A 417 -15.35 -11.78 -0.35
N ASP A 418 -16.10 -12.64 0.35
CA ASP A 418 -17.37 -12.37 1.05
C ASP A 418 -18.49 -11.75 0.19
N HIS A 419 -18.39 -11.94 -1.13
CA HIS A 419 -19.34 -11.45 -2.12
C HIS A 419 -19.88 -12.60 -2.98
N PRO A 420 -21.06 -12.41 -3.61
CA PRO A 420 -21.62 -13.40 -4.52
C PRO A 420 -20.83 -13.47 -5.84
N ILE A 421 -21.05 -14.54 -6.60
CA ILE A 421 -20.41 -14.73 -7.91
C ILE A 421 -21.10 -13.80 -8.91
N HIS A 422 -20.33 -12.98 -9.60
CA HIS A 422 -20.84 -12.02 -10.59
C HIS A 422 -20.54 -12.54 -11.99
N LEU A 423 -21.54 -12.49 -12.88
CA LEU A 423 -21.38 -12.65 -14.32
C LEU A 423 -21.43 -11.26 -14.94
N ARG A 424 -20.36 -10.90 -15.64
CA ARG A 424 -20.17 -9.57 -16.23
C ARG A 424 -19.99 -9.65 -17.73
N ASP A 425 -20.29 -8.53 -18.37
CA ASP A 425 -19.97 -8.30 -19.77
C ASP A 425 -18.49 -7.93 -19.92
N ALA A 426 -17.78 -8.55 -20.86
CA ALA A 426 -16.38 -8.22 -21.13
C ALA A 426 -16.21 -6.97 -22.01
N VAL A 427 -17.24 -6.54 -22.74
CA VAL A 427 -17.16 -5.36 -23.63
C VAL A 427 -17.36 -4.07 -22.84
N THR A 428 -18.30 -4.06 -21.89
CA THR A 428 -18.64 -2.86 -21.10
C THR A 428 -18.18 -2.93 -19.65
N GLY A 429 -17.97 -4.14 -19.12
CA GLY A 429 -17.72 -4.36 -17.70
C GLY A 429 -18.98 -4.37 -16.82
N GLU A 430 -20.16 -4.17 -17.40
CA GLU A 430 -21.40 -4.13 -16.64
C GLU A 430 -21.78 -5.50 -16.07
N LEU A 431 -22.48 -5.46 -14.93
CA LEU A 431 -22.99 -6.66 -14.28
C LEU A 431 -24.20 -7.19 -15.06
N ARG A 432 -24.11 -8.44 -15.54
CA ARG A 432 -25.23 -9.13 -16.21
C ARG A 432 -26.09 -9.89 -15.20
N ASN A 433 -25.48 -10.75 -14.39
CA ASN A 433 -26.18 -11.62 -13.45
C ASN A 433 -25.38 -11.83 -12.16
N THR A 434 -26.09 -12.19 -11.08
CA THR A 434 -25.50 -12.50 -9.78
C THR A 434 -25.96 -13.87 -9.28
N TYR A 435 -25.01 -14.71 -8.86
CA TYR A 435 -25.27 -16.01 -8.24
C TYR A 435 -24.83 -15.97 -6.79
N ARG A 436 -25.75 -16.29 -5.88
CA ARG A 436 -25.59 -16.03 -4.43
C ARG A 436 -25.41 -17.36 -3.69
N PRO A 437 -24.19 -17.75 -3.31
CA PRO A 437 -23.95 -18.94 -2.52
C PRO A 437 -24.26 -18.62 -1.05
N PHE A 438 -25.17 -19.34 -0.43
CA PHE A 438 -25.48 -19.19 0.99
C PHE A 438 -24.91 -20.34 1.82
N ASN A 439 -24.44 -20.06 3.03
CA ASN A 439 -24.19 -21.12 4.02
C ASN A 439 -25.47 -21.52 4.76
N ASN A 440 -25.35 -22.47 5.67
CA ASN A 440 -26.46 -22.94 6.51
C ASN A 440 -26.95 -21.86 7.51
N VAL A 441 -26.24 -20.76 7.65
CA VAL A 441 -26.56 -19.60 8.53
C VAL A 441 -27.16 -18.45 7.71
N ASP A 442 -27.44 -18.66 6.42
CA ASP A 442 -27.99 -17.67 5.48
C ASP A 442 -27.08 -16.45 5.25
N GLU A 443 -25.77 -16.63 5.41
CA GLU A 443 -24.76 -15.64 5.02
C GLU A 443 -24.20 -15.96 3.62
N VAL A 444 -23.85 -14.91 2.87
CA VAL A 444 -23.21 -15.05 1.56
C VAL A 444 -21.78 -15.56 1.75
N CYS A 445 -21.44 -16.64 1.08
CA CYS A 445 -20.10 -17.20 1.06
C CYS A 445 -19.43 -16.95 -0.28
N HIS A 446 -18.12 -16.73 -0.25
CA HIS A 446 -17.32 -16.58 -1.46
C HIS A 446 -16.87 -17.94 -2.03
N ALA A 447 -16.72 -18.01 -3.35
CA ALA A 447 -16.12 -19.15 -4.02
C ALA A 447 -14.59 -18.99 -4.09
N SER A 448 -13.84 -20.02 -3.72
CA SER A 448 -12.37 -19.97 -3.78
C SER A 448 -11.81 -20.22 -5.18
N SER A 449 -12.57 -20.91 -6.04
CA SER A 449 -12.22 -21.17 -7.44
C SER A 449 -13.48 -21.24 -8.29
N LEU A 450 -13.35 -20.91 -9.58
CA LEU A 450 -14.45 -20.86 -10.53
C LEU A 450 -14.08 -21.53 -11.86
N CYS A 451 -15.06 -22.21 -12.46
CA CYS A 451 -14.94 -22.76 -13.80
C CYS A 451 -16.33 -22.82 -14.46
N PHE A 452 -16.38 -22.65 -15.78
CA PHE A 452 -17.58 -22.96 -16.55
C PHE A 452 -17.60 -24.45 -16.93
N SER A 453 -18.81 -24.99 -17.06
CA SER A 453 -19.00 -26.24 -17.79
C SER A 453 -18.61 -26.06 -19.26
N PRO A 454 -18.04 -27.08 -19.94
CA PRO A 454 -17.63 -26.98 -21.35
C PRO A 454 -18.76 -26.57 -22.30
N ASP A 455 -20.01 -26.90 -21.94
CA ASP A 455 -21.22 -26.53 -22.69
C ASP A 455 -21.69 -25.09 -22.42
N GLY A 456 -21.08 -24.38 -21.47
CA GLY A 456 -21.48 -23.04 -21.04
C GLY A 456 -22.81 -22.97 -20.28
N SER A 457 -23.44 -24.09 -19.91
CA SER A 457 -24.77 -24.09 -19.28
C SER A 457 -24.71 -23.92 -17.76
N LYS A 458 -23.57 -24.23 -17.14
CA LYS A 458 -23.37 -24.26 -15.68
C LYS A 458 -22.07 -23.57 -15.27
N ILE A 459 -22.07 -23.04 -14.05
CA ILE A 459 -20.91 -22.54 -13.34
C ILE A 459 -20.61 -23.52 -12.20
N ILE A 460 -19.37 -23.98 -12.11
CA ILE A 460 -18.89 -24.80 -11.01
C ILE A 460 -17.97 -23.96 -10.13
N ALA A 461 -18.31 -23.88 -8.86
CA ALA A 461 -17.64 -23.07 -7.87
C ALA A 461 -17.09 -23.94 -6.73
N GLY A 462 -15.81 -23.76 -6.40
CA GLY A 462 -15.14 -24.47 -5.31
C GLY A 462 -15.29 -23.75 -3.98
N PHE A 463 -15.71 -24.49 -2.94
CA PHE A 463 -15.84 -24.01 -1.56
C PHE A 463 -15.03 -24.90 -0.60
N SER A 464 -15.14 -24.65 0.71
CA SER A 464 -14.59 -25.54 1.74
C SER A 464 -15.44 -26.81 1.84
N LEU A 465 -14.93 -27.94 1.34
CA LEU A 465 -15.58 -29.27 1.29
C LEU A 465 -16.72 -29.48 0.27
N TYR A 466 -17.11 -28.45 -0.48
CA TYR A 466 -18.19 -28.54 -1.47
C TYR A 466 -17.72 -28.06 -2.84
N LEU A 467 -18.24 -28.71 -3.89
CA LEU A 467 -18.38 -28.08 -5.20
C LEU A 467 -19.84 -27.65 -5.33
N ARG A 468 -20.09 -26.41 -5.72
CA ARG A 468 -21.45 -25.91 -5.96
C ARG A 468 -21.65 -25.66 -7.43
N VAL A 469 -22.77 -26.14 -7.96
CA VAL A 469 -23.13 -26.02 -9.37
C VAL A 469 -24.29 -25.06 -9.50
N PHE A 470 -24.10 -24.01 -10.29
CA PHE A 470 -25.12 -23.01 -10.60
C PHE A 470 -25.50 -23.12 -12.08
N HIS A 471 -26.79 -23.03 -12.38
CA HIS A 471 -27.25 -22.99 -13.78
C HIS A 471 -27.22 -21.55 -14.29
N LEU A 472 -26.61 -21.32 -15.45
CA LEU A 472 -26.47 -19.98 -16.03
C LEU A 472 -27.83 -19.30 -16.31
N GLN A 473 -28.85 -20.09 -16.67
CA GLN A 473 -30.19 -19.60 -16.98
C GLN A 473 -30.98 -19.16 -15.75
N ARG A 474 -30.55 -19.54 -14.54
CA ARG A 474 -31.31 -19.33 -13.29
C ARG A 474 -30.45 -18.58 -12.27
N PRO A 475 -30.24 -17.26 -12.47
CA PRO A 475 -29.47 -16.45 -11.53
C PRO A 475 -30.14 -16.39 -10.15
N GLY A 476 -29.35 -16.09 -9.11
CA GLY A 476 -29.81 -16.01 -7.72
C GLY A 476 -29.32 -17.17 -6.85
N ARG A 477 -30.22 -17.71 -6.01
CA ARG A 477 -29.90 -18.69 -4.94
C ARG A 477 -29.92 -20.15 -5.40
N GLN A 478 -30.44 -20.44 -6.59
CA GLN A 478 -30.65 -21.81 -7.05
C GLN A 478 -29.31 -22.47 -7.35
N MET A 479 -28.92 -23.45 -6.53
CA MET A 479 -27.64 -24.15 -6.64
C MET A 479 -27.78 -25.62 -6.25
N GLU A 480 -26.91 -26.45 -6.81
CA GLU A 480 -26.74 -27.85 -6.42
C GLU A 480 -25.44 -28.00 -5.64
N ASP A 481 -25.53 -28.56 -4.44
CA ASP A 481 -24.36 -28.81 -3.58
C ASP A 481 -23.83 -30.23 -3.78
N TRP A 482 -22.57 -30.36 -4.19
CA TRP A 482 -21.84 -31.63 -4.23
C TRP A 482 -20.90 -31.68 -3.02
N LEU A 483 -21.28 -32.48 -2.02
CA LEU A 483 -20.46 -32.70 -0.84
C LEU A 483 -19.29 -33.64 -1.17
N LEU A 484 -18.07 -33.13 -1.07
CA LEU A 484 -16.86 -33.85 -1.46
C LEU A 484 -16.29 -34.73 -0.34
N GLY A 485 -16.60 -34.39 0.91
CA GLY A 485 -16.11 -35.14 2.06
C GLY A 485 -16.64 -34.63 3.40
N THR A 486 -16.74 -35.55 4.37
CA THR A 486 -17.08 -35.24 5.76
C THR A 486 -15.83 -35.29 6.65
N LYS A 487 -15.87 -34.68 7.85
CA LYS A 487 -14.73 -34.66 8.78
C LYS A 487 -14.15 -36.06 9.07
N LYS A 488 -15.02 -37.08 9.20
CA LYS A 488 -14.66 -38.49 9.43
C LYS A 488 -14.58 -39.35 8.15
N GLY A 489 -14.96 -38.82 6.99
CA GLY A 489 -15.01 -39.55 5.73
C GLY A 489 -13.66 -39.58 4.99
N THR A 490 -13.61 -40.45 3.96
CA THR A 490 -12.47 -40.60 3.04
C THR A 490 -12.49 -39.59 1.89
N GLY A 491 -13.49 -38.71 1.81
CA GLY A 491 -13.65 -37.69 0.78
C GLY A 491 -12.57 -36.60 0.76
N GLN A 492 -12.61 -35.71 -0.24
CA GLN A 492 -11.61 -34.65 -0.38
C GLN A 492 -11.84 -33.57 0.69
N LYS A 493 -10.78 -33.23 1.42
CA LYS A 493 -10.83 -32.28 2.54
C LYS A 493 -10.12 -30.98 2.18
N GLY A 494 -10.50 -29.90 2.85
CA GLY A 494 -9.90 -28.57 2.69
C GLY A 494 -10.65 -27.67 1.72
N ILE A 495 -10.06 -26.50 1.49
CA ILE A 495 -10.57 -25.49 0.57
C ILE A 495 -10.21 -25.89 -0.86
N ILE A 496 -11.21 -25.94 -1.74
CA ILE A 496 -11.00 -26.20 -3.16
C ILE A 496 -10.49 -24.93 -3.84
N GLY A 497 -9.17 -24.83 -3.97
CA GLY A 497 -8.46 -23.67 -4.51
C GLY A 497 -8.30 -23.66 -6.02
N ALA A 498 -8.63 -24.76 -6.71
CA ALA A 498 -8.60 -24.85 -8.17
C ALA A 498 -9.68 -25.82 -8.67
N VAL A 499 -10.38 -25.44 -9.74
CA VAL A 499 -11.31 -26.32 -10.46
C VAL A 499 -11.04 -26.16 -11.95
N ALA A 500 -11.01 -27.27 -12.67
CA ALA A 500 -10.91 -27.29 -14.13
C ALA A 500 -11.93 -28.29 -14.71
N ALA A 501 -12.56 -27.91 -15.82
CA ALA A 501 -13.43 -28.79 -16.59
C ALA A 501 -12.66 -29.40 -17.77
N SER A 502 -12.91 -30.68 -18.07
CA SER A 502 -12.36 -31.32 -19.27
C SER A 502 -13.20 -30.94 -20.49
N LEU A 503 -12.55 -30.47 -21.56
CA LEU A 503 -13.20 -30.19 -22.84
C LEU A 503 -13.53 -31.47 -23.62
N TRP A 504 -12.73 -32.53 -23.41
CA TRP A 504 -12.85 -33.80 -24.15
C TRP A 504 -13.87 -34.76 -23.54
N GLN A 505 -14.04 -34.71 -22.22
CA GLN A 505 -14.96 -35.58 -21.49
C GLN A 505 -15.99 -34.74 -20.74
N PRO A 506 -17.18 -34.51 -21.35
CA PRO A 506 -18.23 -33.71 -20.75
C PRO A 506 -18.63 -34.24 -19.37
N GLY A 507 -18.74 -33.32 -18.42
CA GLY A 507 -19.09 -33.65 -17.03
C GLY A 507 -17.95 -34.19 -16.17
N LEU A 508 -16.72 -34.26 -16.68
CA LEU A 508 -15.52 -34.56 -15.87
C LEU A 508 -14.90 -33.25 -15.37
N TYR A 509 -14.75 -33.15 -14.04
CA TYR A 509 -14.17 -31.99 -13.36
C TYR A 509 -13.00 -32.42 -12.46
N ALA A 510 -11.87 -31.72 -12.57
CA ALA A 510 -10.76 -31.86 -11.66
C ALA A 510 -10.83 -30.77 -10.59
N ALA A 511 -10.83 -31.15 -9.32
CA ALA A 511 -10.81 -30.21 -8.20
C ALA A 511 -9.56 -30.41 -7.34
N GLY A 512 -8.83 -29.31 -7.14
CA GLY A 512 -7.59 -29.23 -6.36
C GLY A 512 -7.85 -28.57 -5.01
N SER A 513 -7.39 -29.23 -3.95
CA SER A 513 -7.47 -28.72 -2.59
C SER A 513 -6.15 -28.12 -2.13
N TYR A 514 -6.22 -27.10 -1.27
CA TYR A 514 -5.07 -26.62 -0.53
C TYR A 514 -4.50 -27.63 0.46
N ASN A 515 -5.26 -28.68 0.80
CA ASN A 515 -4.81 -29.81 1.59
C ASN A 515 -4.15 -30.90 0.72
N LYS A 516 -3.33 -30.49 -0.26
CA LYS A 516 -2.43 -31.35 -1.04
C LYS A 516 -3.13 -32.57 -1.66
N SER A 517 -4.26 -32.35 -2.33
CA SER A 517 -4.97 -33.43 -3.03
C SER A 517 -5.71 -32.90 -4.23
N ILE A 518 -5.71 -33.68 -5.30
CA ILE A 518 -6.51 -33.45 -6.51
C ILE A 518 -7.49 -34.62 -6.61
N CYS A 519 -8.75 -34.36 -6.92
CA CYS A 519 -9.74 -35.40 -7.14
C CYS A 519 -10.51 -35.12 -8.42
N LEU A 520 -10.85 -36.19 -9.14
CA LEU A 520 -11.69 -36.15 -10.32
C LEU A 520 -13.13 -36.46 -9.93
N TYR A 521 -14.06 -35.66 -10.43
CA TYR A 521 -15.49 -35.79 -10.19
C TYR A 521 -16.21 -35.90 -11.52
N GLN A 522 -17.04 -36.93 -11.65
CA GLN A 522 -18.00 -37.01 -12.74
C GLN A 522 -19.30 -36.35 -12.28
N GLU A 523 -19.97 -35.66 -13.18
CA GLU A 523 -21.26 -35.05 -12.88
C GLU A 523 -22.32 -36.06 -12.39
N SER A 524 -22.28 -37.29 -12.91
CA SER A 524 -23.16 -38.38 -12.48
C SER A 524 -22.90 -38.83 -11.04
N SER A 525 -21.70 -38.59 -10.49
CA SER A 525 -21.30 -39.08 -9.17
C SER A 525 -21.66 -38.12 -8.03
N ARG A 526 -22.12 -36.90 -8.33
CA ARG A 526 -22.64 -35.89 -7.38
C ARG A 526 -21.83 -35.78 -6.08
N GLY A 527 -20.51 -35.69 -6.19
CA GLY A 527 -19.59 -35.52 -5.06
C GLY A 527 -18.81 -36.76 -4.64
N LYS A 528 -19.08 -37.95 -5.20
CA LYS A 528 -18.19 -39.11 -5.05
C LYS A 528 -17.00 -38.98 -6.00
N ALA A 529 -15.78 -38.92 -5.46
CA ALA A 529 -14.56 -38.86 -6.25
C ALA A 529 -14.39 -40.14 -7.08
N VAL A 530 -14.15 -39.99 -8.38
CA VAL A 530 -13.84 -41.06 -9.33
C VAL A 530 -12.41 -41.54 -9.11
N ALA A 531 -11.49 -40.58 -8.97
CA ALA A 531 -10.10 -40.84 -8.67
C ALA A 531 -9.52 -39.75 -7.79
N ARG A 532 -8.47 -40.10 -7.07
CA ARG A 532 -7.67 -39.18 -6.25
C ARG A 532 -6.23 -39.24 -6.72
N LEU A 533 -5.69 -38.06 -7.01
CA LEU A 533 -4.28 -37.85 -7.32
C LEU A 533 -3.68 -37.09 -6.15
N ALA A 534 -2.60 -37.63 -5.59
CA ALA A 534 -1.84 -36.99 -4.53
C ALA A 534 -0.38 -37.37 -4.72
N ASP A 535 0.51 -36.48 -4.31
CA ASP A 535 1.94 -36.74 -4.16
C ASP A 535 2.34 -36.28 -2.76
N SER A 536 3.16 -37.07 -2.07
CA SER A 536 3.75 -36.74 -0.78
C SER A 536 4.43 -35.36 -0.73
N LYS A 537 5.06 -34.93 -1.82
CA LYS A 537 5.84 -33.68 -1.90
C LYS A 537 5.02 -32.47 -2.36
N MET A 538 3.77 -32.67 -2.79
CA MET A 538 3.01 -31.58 -3.40
C MET A 538 2.66 -30.47 -2.40
N GLY A 539 2.70 -29.23 -2.88
CA GLY A 539 2.11 -28.08 -2.21
C GLY A 539 0.58 -28.04 -2.31
N GLY A 540 -0.03 -27.01 -1.72
CA GLY A 540 -1.46 -26.75 -1.91
C GLY A 540 -1.76 -26.39 -3.36
N VAL A 541 -2.77 -27.00 -3.97
CA VAL A 541 -3.06 -26.83 -5.41
C VAL A 541 -3.70 -25.48 -5.67
N THR A 542 -3.14 -24.70 -6.60
CA THR A 542 -3.58 -23.33 -6.92
C THR A 542 -4.18 -23.18 -8.30
N GLN A 543 -3.80 -24.03 -9.26
CA GLN A 543 -4.40 -24.05 -10.59
C GLN A 543 -4.34 -25.46 -11.17
N LEU A 544 -5.36 -25.81 -11.93
CA LEU A 544 -5.46 -27.03 -12.73
C LEU A 544 -5.80 -26.63 -14.16
N ALA A 545 -5.25 -27.36 -15.13
CA ALA A 545 -5.63 -27.22 -16.53
C ALA A 545 -5.45 -28.57 -17.24
N PHE A 546 -6.37 -28.89 -18.15
CA PHE A 546 -6.22 -30.06 -19.01
C PHE A 546 -5.44 -29.66 -20.26
N GLY A 547 -4.36 -30.39 -20.56
CA GLY A 547 -3.58 -30.20 -21.79
C GLY A 547 -4.04 -31.09 -22.93
N SER A 548 -4.61 -32.25 -22.60
CA SER A 548 -5.25 -33.16 -23.56
C SER A 548 -6.32 -33.97 -22.85
N GLU A 549 -6.97 -34.88 -23.56
CA GLU A 549 -7.99 -35.77 -22.98
C GLU A 549 -7.51 -36.50 -21.72
N TRP A 550 -6.25 -36.92 -21.70
CA TRP A 550 -5.68 -37.74 -20.64
C TRP A 550 -4.58 -37.04 -19.85
N LEU A 551 -4.23 -35.80 -20.19
CA LEU A 551 -3.15 -35.05 -19.54
C LEU A 551 -3.72 -33.93 -18.68
N LEU A 552 -3.51 -34.03 -17.38
CA LEU A 552 -3.86 -33.00 -16.41
C LEU A 552 -2.58 -32.34 -15.87
N LEU A 553 -2.54 -31.01 -15.86
CA LEU A 553 -1.45 -30.23 -15.30
C LEU A 553 -1.89 -29.61 -13.97
N SER A 554 -1.01 -29.64 -12.97
CA SER A 554 -1.27 -29.03 -11.67
C SER A 554 -0.16 -28.07 -11.23
N GLY A 555 -0.60 -26.88 -10.82
CA GLY A 555 0.22 -25.88 -10.18
C GLY A 555 0.00 -25.83 -8.68
N HIS A 556 1.08 -25.62 -7.93
CA HIS A 556 1.09 -25.65 -6.47
C HIS A 556 1.73 -24.38 -5.90
N ARG A 557 1.33 -24.01 -4.68
CA ARG A 557 1.98 -22.95 -3.87
C ARG A 557 3.11 -23.52 -3.02
N LYS A 558 4.15 -22.73 -2.78
CA LYS A 558 5.34 -23.12 -1.98
C LYS A 558 5.92 -24.46 -2.45
N ASP A 559 6.05 -24.61 -3.76
CA ASP A 559 6.50 -25.82 -4.40
C ASP A 559 7.21 -25.47 -5.70
N SER A 560 8.41 -26.03 -5.88
CA SER A 560 9.28 -25.70 -7.01
C SER A 560 8.99 -26.51 -8.28
N TRP A 561 7.86 -27.21 -8.33
CA TRP A 561 7.52 -28.12 -9.41
C TRP A 561 6.07 -27.94 -9.88
N LEU A 562 5.89 -27.89 -11.19
CA LEU A 562 4.63 -28.19 -11.87
C LEU A 562 4.55 -29.70 -12.10
N ARG A 563 3.36 -30.29 -12.02
CA ARG A 563 3.19 -31.74 -12.23
C ARG A 563 2.27 -32.03 -13.40
N ALA A 564 2.68 -32.98 -14.22
CA ALA A 564 1.91 -33.53 -15.31
C ALA A 564 1.40 -34.93 -14.92
N TRP A 565 0.09 -35.14 -15.01
CA TRP A 565 -0.59 -36.36 -14.62
C TRP A 565 -1.22 -37.04 -15.83
N ASP A 566 -0.97 -38.33 -15.99
CA ASP A 566 -1.64 -39.18 -16.98
C ASP A 566 -2.87 -39.86 -16.34
N LEU A 567 -4.04 -39.46 -16.79
CA LEU A 567 -5.33 -39.94 -16.29
C LEU A 567 -5.65 -41.38 -16.71
N ARG A 568 -4.82 -42.03 -17.53
CA ARG A 568 -4.96 -43.45 -17.87
C ARG A 568 -4.35 -44.36 -16.80
N MET A 569 -3.36 -43.86 -16.05
CA MET A 569 -2.62 -44.61 -15.04
C MET A 569 -3.16 -44.35 -13.62
N LEU A 570 -4.48 -44.48 -13.45
CA LEU A 570 -5.14 -44.25 -12.16
C LEU A 570 -4.98 -45.47 -11.24
N GLY A 571 -3.92 -45.49 -10.44
CA GLY A 571 -3.77 -46.47 -9.34
C GLY A 571 -4.64 -46.14 -8.12
N GLU A 572 -4.81 -47.10 -7.19
CA GLU A 572 -5.63 -46.92 -5.97
C GLU A 572 -5.15 -45.77 -5.06
N GLN A 573 -3.86 -45.42 -5.12
CA GLN A 573 -3.26 -44.32 -4.35
C GLN A 573 -2.84 -43.10 -5.19
N GLY A 574 -3.09 -43.09 -6.51
CA GLY A 574 -2.88 -41.92 -7.38
C GLY A 574 -1.42 -41.49 -7.67
N ASN A 575 -0.42 -42.02 -6.96
CA ASN A 575 1.00 -41.71 -7.20
C ASN A 575 1.49 -42.19 -8.58
N GLU A 576 0.94 -43.29 -9.09
CA GLU A 576 1.34 -43.89 -10.38
C GLU A 576 0.89 -43.07 -11.59
N ALA A 577 -0.04 -42.12 -11.40
CA ALA A 577 -0.50 -41.22 -12.44
C ALA A 577 0.47 -40.06 -12.71
N LEU A 578 1.48 -39.85 -11.86
CA LEU A 578 2.46 -38.78 -12.06
C LEU A 578 3.40 -39.15 -13.21
N LEU A 579 3.29 -38.44 -14.33
CA LEU A 579 4.14 -38.66 -15.51
C LEU A 579 5.49 -37.98 -15.32
N GLN A 580 5.48 -36.68 -15.01
CA GLN A 580 6.70 -35.89 -14.92
C GLN A 580 6.53 -34.64 -14.04
N GLU A 581 7.63 -34.24 -13.41
CA GLU A 581 7.77 -32.97 -12.69
C GLU A 581 8.50 -31.97 -13.59
N LEU A 582 7.88 -30.81 -13.83
CA LEU A 582 8.44 -29.71 -14.62
C LEU A 582 8.98 -28.65 -13.64
N PRO A 583 10.25 -28.27 -13.72
CA PRO A 583 10.86 -27.36 -12.74
C PRO A 583 10.27 -25.95 -12.84
N ARG A 584 9.77 -25.41 -11.73
CA ARG A 584 9.24 -24.04 -11.63
C ARG A 584 9.46 -23.47 -10.23
N SER A 585 10.45 -22.60 -10.06
CA SER A 585 10.78 -22.04 -8.74
C SER A 585 9.64 -21.16 -8.18
N VAL A 586 8.91 -21.66 -7.17
CA VAL A 586 7.86 -20.92 -6.45
C VAL A 586 7.99 -21.14 -4.94
N ASN A 587 8.54 -20.14 -4.24
CA ASN A 587 8.73 -20.20 -2.79
C ASN A 587 7.64 -19.47 -2.01
N THR A 588 6.82 -18.67 -2.67
CA THR A 588 5.80 -17.83 -2.02
C THR A 588 4.44 -18.53 -1.93
N HIS A 589 3.58 -17.97 -1.09
CA HIS A 589 2.18 -18.39 -0.96
C HIS A 589 1.25 -17.80 -2.03
N GLN A 590 1.81 -17.03 -2.98
CA GLN A 590 1.04 -16.39 -4.06
C GLN A 590 0.57 -17.42 -5.09
N ARG A 591 -0.50 -17.07 -5.81
CA ARG A 591 -1.05 -17.90 -6.89
C ARG A 591 -0.30 -17.57 -8.17
N PHE A 592 0.41 -18.55 -8.71
CA PHE A 592 1.04 -18.46 -10.02
C PHE A 592 0.14 -19.09 -11.06
N HIS A 593 -0.23 -18.30 -12.06
CA HIS A 593 -1.03 -18.72 -13.18
C HIS A 593 -0.15 -19.17 -14.35
N PHE A 594 -0.47 -20.34 -14.89
CA PHE A 594 0.13 -20.89 -16.11
C PHE A 594 -0.94 -21.03 -17.19
N GLY A 595 -0.53 -20.84 -18.45
CA GLY A 595 -1.34 -21.00 -19.64
C GLY A 595 -0.98 -22.27 -20.38
N VAL A 596 -1.99 -22.93 -20.96
CA VAL A 596 -1.81 -24.10 -21.82
C VAL A 596 -2.47 -23.81 -23.15
N GLN A 597 -1.70 -23.93 -24.23
CA GLN A 597 -2.20 -23.75 -25.58
C GLN A 597 -1.54 -24.76 -26.51
N ASP A 598 -2.36 -25.62 -27.11
CA ASP A 598 -1.93 -26.72 -27.96
C ASP A 598 -0.84 -27.57 -27.27
N ASP A 599 0.39 -27.55 -27.80
CA ASP A 599 1.54 -28.28 -27.26
C ASP A 599 2.40 -27.44 -26.31
N LEU A 600 2.11 -26.15 -26.10
CA LEU A 600 2.96 -25.25 -25.32
C LEU A 600 2.32 -24.88 -23.97
N LEU A 601 3.10 -25.05 -22.91
CA LEU A 601 2.82 -24.62 -21.56
C LEU A 601 3.68 -23.41 -21.22
N SER A 602 3.06 -22.31 -20.83
CA SER A 602 3.75 -21.11 -20.35
C SER A 602 3.51 -20.90 -18.86
N THR A 603 4.57 -20.59 -18.11
CA THR A 603 4.48 -20.30 -16.67
C THR A 603 5.50 -19.25 -16.25
N GLY A 604 5.17 -18.47 -15.22
CA GLY A 604 6.11 -17.61 -14.53
C GLY A 604 6.77 -18.30 -13.33
N ASP A 605 7.91 -17.76 -12.88
CA ASP A 605 8.60 -18.14 -11.64
C ASP A 605 8.73 -16.96 -10.65
N ASP A 606 9.20 -17.26 -9.44
CA ASP A 606 9.45 -16.27 -8.37
C ASP A 606 10.62 -15.31 -8.68
N SER A 607 11.50 -15.69 -9.61
CA SER A 607 12.63 -14.88 -10.04
C SER A 607 12.24 -13.86 -11.12
N GLY A 608 11.04 -13.96 -11.70
CA GLY A 608 10.58 -13.12 -12.82
C GLY A 608 10.90 -13.65 -14.20
N ASN A 609 11.36 -14.90 -14.31
CA ASN A 609 11.48 -15.60 -15.57
C ASN A 609 10.12 -16.10 -16.05
N ILE A 610 10.02 -16.21 -17.36
CA ILE A 610 8.95 -16.88 -18.07
C ILE A 610 9.56 -18.14 -18.65
N LEU A 611 8.94 -19.27 -18.34
CA LEU A 611 9.34 -20.62 -18.76
C LEU A 611 8.32 -21.14 -19.77
N LEU A 612 8.81 -21.74 -20.86
CA LEU A 612 8.03 -22.38 -21.90
C LEU A 612 8.38 -23.86 -21.96
N TYR A 613 7.39 -24.74 -21.86
CA TYR A 613 7.53 -26.20 -21.94
C TYR A 613 6.71 -26.74 -23.11
N SER A 614 7.23 -27.75 -23.80
CA SER A 614 6.46 -28.54 -24.77
C SER A 614 5.82 -29.73 -24.05
N LEU A 615 4.53 -29.97 -24.26
CA LEU A 615 3.77 -31.04 -23.62
C LEU A 615 4.03 -32.42 -24.25
N SER A 616 4.37 -32.46 -25.53
CA SER A 616 4.72 -33.69 -26.24
C SER A 616 6.08 -34.25 -25.80
N SER A 617 7.07 -33.37 -25.66
CA SER A 617 8.43 -33.72 -25.21
C SER A 617 8.61 -33.66 -23.70
N MET A 618 7.73 -32.94 -23.00
CA MET A 618 7.86 -32.60 -21.57
C MET A 618 9.21 -31.96 -21.22
N GLN A 619 9.79 -31.21 -22.17
CA GLN A 619 11.06 -30.49 -22.01
C GLN A 619 10.86 -28.99 -22.09
N GLU A 620 11.82 -28.26 -21.50
CA GLU A 620 11.87 -26.80 -21.56
C GLU A 620 12.29 -26.37 -22.97
N VAL A 621 11.41 -25.64 -23.66
CA VAL A 621 11.66 -25.09 -25.00
C VAL A 621 12.42 -23.78 -24.90
N GLY A 622 12.14 -22.99 -23.86
CA GLY A 622 12.80 -21.70 -23.67
C GLY A 622 12.55 -21.07 -22.32
N ARG A 623 13.47 -20.18 -21.94
CA ARG A 623 13.41 -19.38 -20.72
C ARG A 623 13.96 -18.00 -20.99
N PHE A 624 13.23 -16.97 -20.55
CA PHE A 624 13.70 -15.59 -20.61
C PHE A 624 13.24 -14.79 -19.40
N GLN A 625 14.02 -13.77 -19.03
CA GLN A 625 13.72 -12.89 -17.92
C GLN A 625 12.73 -11.80 -18.39
N GLY A 626 11.44 -12.00 -18.11
CA GLY A 626 10.40 -11.04 -18.50
C GLY A 626 10.24 -9.88 -17.52
N HIS A 627 10.39 -10.15 -16.23
CA HIS A 627 10.15 -9.22 -15.14
C HIS A 627 11.32 -9.20 -14.17
N SER A 628 11.49 -8.15 -13.36
CA SER A 628 12.54 -8.13 -12.32
C SER A 628 12.08 -8.72 -10.97
N ARG A 629 10.84 -9.22 -10.93
CA ARG A 629 10.12 -9.73 -9.75
C ARG A 629 9.22 -10.90 -10.14
N PRO A 630 8.63 -11.63 -9.17
CA PRO A 630 7.80 -12.80 -9.46
C PRO A 630 6.82 -12.56 -10.60
N CYS A 631 6.86 -13.42 -11.60
CA CYS A 631 5.95 -13.42 -12.73
C CYS A 631 4.70 -14.21 -12.32
N THR A 632 3.65 -13.50 -11.90
CA THR A 632 2.44 -14.10 -11.33
C THR A 632 1.56 -14.78 -12.35
N SER A 633 1.56 -14.32 -13.61
CA SER A 633 0.89 -15.03 -14.70
C SER A 633 1.71 -14.95 -15.97
N ALA A 634 1.72 -16.04 -16.73
CA ALA A 634 2.19 -16.07 -18.11
C ALA A 634 1.20 -16.90 -18.93
N GLU A 635 0.54 -16.27 -19.91
CA GLU A 635 -0.50 -16.91 -20.71
C GLU A 635 -0.32 -16.58 -22.19
N LEU A 636 -0.38 -17.61 -23.04
CA LEU A 636 -0.27 -17.48 -24.49
C LEU A 636 -1.64 -17.13 -25.10
N ARG A 637 -1.61 -16.30 -26.14
CA ARG A 637 -2.81 -15.90 -26.88
C ARG A 637 -3.33 -17.08 -27.71
N PRO A 638 -4.61 -17.49 -27.57
CA PRO A 638 -5.22 -18.65 -28.24
C PRO A 638 -5.48 -18.48 -29.76
N THR A 639 -4.52 -17.94 -30.52
CA THR A 639 -4.60 -17.70 -31.98
C THR A 639 -3.64 -18.60 -32.79
N GLU A 640 -3.80 -18.62 -34.11
CA GLU A 640 -3.01 -19.46 -35.04
C GLU A 640 -1.49 -19.28 -34.89
N ALA A 641 -0.75 -20.35 -35.25
CA ALA A 641 0.67 -20.57 -34.94
C ALA A 641 1.66 -19.48 -35.39
N LYS A 642 1.28 -18.57 -36.31
CA LYS A 642 2.16 -17.52 -36.83
C LYS A 642 2.28 -16.28 -35.93
N GLU A 643 1.33 -16.05 -35.03
CA GLU A 643 1.33 -14.88 -34.12
C GLU A 643 1.28 -15.31 -32.66
N ARG A 644 2.38 -15.87 -32.14
CA ARG A 644 2.46 -16.26 -30.73
C ARG A 644 2.74 -15.05 -29.85
N VAL A 645 1.67 -14.48 -29.31
CA VAL A 645 1.72 -13.40 -28.33
C VAL A 645 1.59 -13.97 -26.91
N LEU A 646 2.44 -13.54 -26.00
CA LEU A 646 2.41 -13.92 -24.58
C LEU A 646 2.06 -12.71 -23.73
N LEU A 647 1.11 -12.88 -22.82
CA LEU A 647 0.81 -11.90 -21.77
C LEU A 647 1.47 -12.34 -20.47
N SER A 648 2.20 -11.44 -19.82
CA SER A 648 2.77 -11.69 -18.51
C SER A 648 2.42 -10.59 -17.51
N SER A 649 2.18 -10.98 -16.27
CA SER A 649 1.96 -10.07 -15.15
C SER A 649 3.01 -10.27 -14.08
N SER A 650 3.45 -9.17 -13.46
CA SER A 650 4.31 -9.20 -12.29
C SER A 650 3.77 -8.30 -11.18
N GLY A 651 3.92 -8.79 -9.96
CA GLY A 651 3.48 -8.08 -8.78
C GLY A 651 3.53 -8.98 -7.54
N SER A 652 4.06 -8.46 -6.45
CA SER A 652 4.02 -9.16 -5.16
C SER A 652 3.81 -8.15 -4.03
N ARG A 653 3.03 -8.54 -3.02
CA ARG A 653 3.04 -7.83 -1.73
C ARG A 653 4.38 -8.14 -1.06
N HIS A 654 5.32 -7.20 -1.16
CA HIS A 654 6.55 -7.28 -0.40
C HIS A 654 6.31 -6.60 0.95
N PHE A 655 6.30 -7.41 1.99
CA PHE A 655 6.63 -6.92 3.32
C PHE A 655 8.16 -6.92 3.38
N PRO A 656 8.82 -5.81 3.78
CA PRO A 656 10.24 -5.87 4.07
C PRO A 656 10.45 -6.95 5.13
N ASP A 657 11.10 -8.04 4.76
CA ASP A 657 11.53 -9.06 5.73
C ASP A 657 12.60 -8.41 6.59
N TYR A 658 12.19 -7.92 7.75
CA TYR A 658 13.11 -7.60 8.83
C TYR A 658 13.41 -8.91 9.54
N ASP A 659 14.57 -9.50 9.24
CA ASP A 659 15.11 -10.53 10.12
C ASP A 659 15.65 -9.82 11.36
N VAL A 660 14.78 -9.66 12.37
CA VAL A 660 15.09 -8.95 13.62
C VAL A 660 16.02 -9.78 14.50
N ASP A 661 16.11 -11.10 14.24
CA ASP A 661 16.80 -12.08 15.09
C ASP A 661 18.16 -12.52 14.56
N SER A 662 18.53 -12.18 13.31
CA SER A 662 19.87 -12.49 12.80
C SER A 662 20.91 -11.45 13.26
N PRO A 663 22.07 -11.88 13.81
CA PRO A 663 23.15 -10.97 14.21
C PRO A 663 23.79 -10.24 13.01
N GLU A 664 23.55 -10.74 11.80
CA GLU A 664 23.82 -10.07 10.53
C GLU A 664 22.51 -10.03 9.72
N PRO A 665 21.75 -8.92 9.71
CA PRO A 665 20.58 -8.80 8.84
C PRO A 665 21.08 -8.79 7.40
N GLU A 666 21.01 -9.95 6.73
CA GLU A 666 21.30 -10.05 5.31
C GLU A 666 20.29 -9.18 4.55
N ARG A 667 20.73 -7.98 4.19
CA ARG A 667 19.99 -7.07 3.33
C ARG A 667 19.86 -7.70 1.95
N ARG A 668 18.79 -8.45 1.70
CA ARG A 668 18.35 -8.69 0.33
C ARG A 668 17.96 -7.34 -0.25
N LYS A 669 18.78 -6.83 -1.19
CA LYS A 669 18.50 -5.58 -1.92
C LYS A 669 17.07 -5.65 -2.43
N VAL A 670 16.22 -4.72 -2.00
CA VAL A 670 14.88 -4.55 -2.58
C VAL A 670 15.10 -4.05 -4.02
N ALA A 671 15.20 -4.99 -4.96
CA ALA A 671 15.19 -4.70 -6.38
C ALA A 671 13.90 -3.92 -6.73
N ARG A 672 13.95 -3.11 -7.80
CA ARG A 672 12.84 -2.29 -8.29
C ARG A 672 11.51 -3.07 -8.18
N LEU A 673 10.49 -2.44 -7.59
CA LEU A 673 9.12 -2.99 -7.61
C LEU A 673 8.68 -3.00 -9.07
N ASP A 674 8.56 -4.19 -9.64
CA ASP A 674 8.03 -4.39 -10.98
C ASP A 674 6.57 -4.78 -10.86
N ASN A 675 5.72 -3.79 -11.14
CA ASN A 675 4.27 -3.92 -11.15
C ASN A 675 3.79 -3.74 -12.60
N SER A 676 4.33 -4.54 -13.52
CA SER A 676 4.02 -4.39 -14.95
C SER A 676 3.18 -5.54 -15.48
N LEU A 677 2.26 -5.17 -16.37
CA LEU A 677 1.66 -6.07 -17.33
C LEU A 677 2.41 -5.88 -18.65
N ARG A 678 2.94 -6.96 -19.23
CA ARG A 678 3.72 -6.91 -20.46
C ARG A 678 3.15 -7.88 -21.50
N VAL A 679 3.24 -7.47 -22.75
CA VAL A 679 2.89 -8.30 -23.90
C VAL A 679 4.18 -8.56 -24.67
N TRP A 680 4.41 -9.82 -25.04
CA TRP A 680 5.60 -10.27 -25.74
C TRP A 680 5.20 -10.93 -27.05
N GLN A 681 5.99 -10.72 -28.09
CA GLN A 681 5.90 -11.49 -29.32
C GLN A 681 7.00 -12.54 -29.30
N LEU A 682 6.61 -13.81 -29.45
CA LEU A 682 7.55 -14.94 -29.49
C LEU A 682 7.87 -15.28 -30.93
N GLY A 683 9.14 -15.10 -31.31
CA GLY A 683 9.69 -15.64 -32.56
C GLY A 683 10.35 -16.99 -32.28
N PHE A 684 9.81 -18.07 -32.83
CA PHE A 684 10.55 -19.33 -32.91
C PHE A 684 11.38 -19.24 -34.20
N GLY A 685 12.70 -19.31 -34.08
CA GLY A 685 13.55 -19.41 -35.26
C GLY A 685 13.24 -20.72 -35.96
N ASP A 686 12.90 -20.66 -37.25
CA ASP A 686 12.91 -21.86 -38.10
C ASP A 686 14.36 -22.35 -38.14
N GLU A 687 14.69 -23.38 -37.37
CA GLU A 687 15.91 -24.16 -37.61
C GLU A 687 15.71 -24.89 -38.94
N SER A 688 16.23 -24.30 -40.01
CA SER A 688 16.37 -24.89 -41.34
C SER A 688 17.52 -25.88 -41.40
#